data_AF-A0AAU5XCA8-F1
#
_entry.id   AF-A0AAU5XCA8-F1
#
_cell.length_a   1.000
_cell.length_b   1.000
_cell.length_c   1.000
_cell.angle_alpha   90.00
_cell.angle_beta   90.00
_cell.angle_gamma   90.00
#
_symmetry.space_group_name_H-M   'P 1'
#
loop_
_entity.id
_entity.type
_entity.pdbx_description
1 polymer ?
#
loop_
_entity_poly.entity_id
_entity_poly.type
_entity_poly.pdbx_seq_one_letter_code
_entity_poly.pdbx_strand_id
1 'polypeptide(L)'
;MSPARERRRPRPSTVNTASDNARIGIQGTVIGDVRYEIKDGDPPEKKFAVAKRCLAGKMPPQARRLIEEAVQEALVTPESTRSLVNEVAYYWTIAVLSDQPFEVLEREEFAALDRARWLCQKGPADSWRDAHRAVTGLIACLQGQEQTGTFDSGALDAFLSAFDRLPDDRRREIYRHLDPILSNVLRDRREADLLDIARRQRTADDREERVWKFFEPDPEPPRPKPLRRPDFGPFEQAAAVCGAALVAGGLALAFTLVTLGSADTAVITGGVVLAGTWILLLWGPGQLPGRYSALYPRRPRPAPTDFSAHVERTVRQQFDKHAPTSAAQRSRWAVATMRARTLLAQDIVDRYADPEVSPGAVDWLIAWYAENTARRWTAREPEDPDRLLRLSMLAVGLGTFVGGWYYALDEMTKVQKTVATVAVLWLVAGAVLLARSRADVYVARRHSVAADQAEADRILEEETFAHEERVELLADRPDDDEMAQWLDYDKIYLKTLAMNQYGLTNRDLITHAVLPEGTETARRSRVKGGQPRFSAYVVWVFLLTVSGVRQVKMHLDFPTGVASDQQRTAFRYDAIASAQVEEVGIRFDDGHREVVLPRTDEEKDRIRQSAVPIYQEFRLELVNRHTIGITVDTFNAVLLEQLLEEQQAPPSPDLADLTGALSLLETVAADGRKWLEQTRIRRGYKPLDTEPDFPATA
;
A
#
# COMPACT_ATOMS: atom_id res chain seq x y z
N MET A 1 -14.56 -12.03 61.36
CA MET A 1 -16.02 -11.84 61.35
C MET A 1 -16.48 -11.89 59.91
N SER A 2 -17.52 -12.71 59.65
CA SER A 2 -17.97 -13.22 58.35
C SER A 2 -18.28 -12.19 57.27
N PRO A 3 -18.03 -12.50 55.99
CA PRO A 3 -18.81 -11.99 54.86
C PRO A 3 -19.92 -12.96 54.46
N ALA A 4 -20.99 -12.38 53.93
CA ALA A 4 -22.28 -13.00 53.65
C ALA A 4 -22.23 -14.10 52.57
N ARG A 5 -22.93 -15.20 52.87
CA ARG A 5 -23.15 -16.36 52.01
C ARG A 5 -24.21 -16.02 50.96
N GLU A 6 -23.79 -15.96 49.70
CA GLU A 6 -24.67 -15.88 48.54
C GLU A 6 -25.50 -17.17 48.43
N ARG A 7 -26.83 -17.04 48.50
CA ARG A 7 -27.77 -18.17 48.43
C ARG A 7 -27.81 -18.70 46.99
N ARG A 8 -27.09 -19.78 46.71
CA ARG A 8 -27.40 -20.67 45.56
C ARG A 8 -28.84 -21.16 45.70
N ARG A 9 -29.68 -20.89 44.70
CA ARG A 9 -30.96 -21.57 44.55
C ARG A 9 -30.69 -23.07 44.37
N PRO A 10 -31.33 -23.99 45.13
CA PRO A 10 -31.19 -25.41 44.87
C PRO A 10 -31.84 -25.73 43.53
N ARG A 11 -31.13 -26.49 42.67
CA ARG A 11 -31.77 -27.20 41.56
C ARG A 11 -32.78 -28.18 42.17
N PRO A 12 -34.02 -28.27 41.67
CA PRO A 12 -34.93 -29.31 42.12
C PRO A 12 -34.42 -30.66 41.59
N SER A 13 -33.70 -31.40 42.43
CA SER A 13 -33.43 -32.81 42.21
C SER A 13 -34.53 -33.61 42.91
N THR A 14 -35.49 -34.13 42.15
CA THR A 14 -36.43 -35.14 42.66
C THR A 14 -35.69 -36.47 42.79
N VAL A 15 -35.40 -36.87 44.03
CA VAL A 15 -34.98 -38.24 44.38
C VAL A 15 -36.22 -38.96 44.88
N ASN A 16 -36.65 -40.00 44.16
CA ASN A 16 -37.77 -40.85 44.55
C ASN A 16 -37.22 -42.19 45.04
N THR A 17 -37.42 -42.50 46.32
CA THR A 17 -37.20 -43.84 46.91
C THR A 17 -38.55 -44.49 47.15
N ALA A 18 -38.77 -45.69 46.60
CA ALA A 18 -39.97 -46.49 46.86
C ALA A 18 -39.64 -47.65 47.81
N SER A 19 -40.41 -47.78 48.89
CA SER A 19 -40.46 -48.98 49.72
C SER A 19 -41.78 -49.72 49.48
N ASP A 20 -41.71 -51.05 49.41
CA ASP A 20 -42.79 -52.04 49.39
C ASP A 20 -43.84 -51.89 48.27
N ASN A 21 -43.62 -52.62 47.16
CA ASN A 21 -44.60 -53.01 46.13
C ASN A 21 -45.45 -51.89 45.47
N ALA A 22 -45.05 -50.63 45.57
CA ALA A 22 -45.64 -49.54 44.78
C ALA A 22 -44.93 -49.41 43.42
N ARG A 23 -45.66 -49.60 42.31
CA ARG A 23 -45.19 -49.21 40.97
C ARG A 23 -45.13 -47.69 40.90
N ILE A 24 -43.93 -47.12 40.74
CA ILE A 24 -43.74 -45.70 40.44
C ILE A 24 -44.24 -45.46 39.02
N GLY A 25 -45.45 -44.95 38.88
CA GLY A 25 -45.93 -44.36 37.63
C GLY A 25 -45.65 -42.86 37.63
N ILE A 26 -45.09 -42.37 36.52
CA ILE A 26 -45.14 -40.98 36.03
C ILE A 26 -43.99 -40.05 36.48
N GLN A 27 -43.25 -39.54 35.47
CA GLN A 27 -42.56 -38.25 35.51
C GLN A 27 -43.26 -37.31 34.51
N GLY A 28 -44.06 -36.37 35.01
CA GLY A 28 -44.63 -35.28 34.21
C GLY A 28 -43.80 -34.00 34.40
N THR A 29 -43.46 -33.30 33.32
CA THR A 29 -42.83 -31.98 33.39
C THR A 29 -43.92 -30.90 33.44
N VAL A 30 -43.97 -30.13 34.52
CA VAL A 30 -44.91 -29.01 34.71
C VAL A 30 -44.16 -27.70 34.55
N ILE A 31 -44.55 -26.87 33.58
CA ILE A 31 -44.07 -25.49 33.42
C ILE A 31 -45.30 -24.59 33.18
N GLY A 32 -45.67 -23.79 34.19
CA GLY A 32 -46.87 -22.94 34.15
C GLY A 32 -48.20 -23.70 34.33
N ASP A 33 -49.27 -23.19 33.70
CA ASP A 33 -50.65 -23.71 33.81
C ASP A 33 -50.98 -24.81 32.77
N VAL A 34 -50.00 -25.22 31.96
CA VAL A 34 -50.15 -26.24 30.91
C VAL A 34 -49.50 -27.53 31.37
N ARG A 35 -50.32 -28.57 31.59
CA ARG A 35 -49.84 -29.88 32.04
C ARG A 35 -49.63 -30.83 30.86
N TYR A 36 -48.40 -31.28 30.67
CA TYR A 36 -48.01 -32.30 29.68
C TYR A 36 -48.05 -33.68 30.36
N GLU A 37 -49.24 -34.21 30.62
CA GLU A 37 -49.40 -35.57 31.16
C GLU A 37 -49.47 -36.60 30.04
N ILE A 38 -48.53 -37.53 30.05
CA ILE A 38 -48.56 -38.75 29.24
C ILE A 38 -48.48 -39.92 30.21
N LYS A 39 -49.38 -40.89 30.07
CA LYS A 39 -49.39 -42.14 30.82
C LYS A 39 -48.72 -43.24 29.99
N ASP A 40 -48.02 -44.16 30.66
CA ASP A 40 -47.52 -45.38 30.00
C ASP A 40 -48.69 -46.16 29.39
N GLY A 41 -48.63 -46.40 28.07
CA GLY A 41 -49.69 -47.04 27.29
C GLY A 41 -50.74 -46.08 26.69
N ASP A 42 -50.56 -44.76 26.79
CA ASP A 42 -51.39 -43.81 26.04
C ASP A 42 -51.26 -44.06 24.52
N PRO A 43 -52.36 -43.92 23.75
CA PRO A 43 -52.35 -44.21 22.32
C PRO A 43 -51.37 -43.29 21.59
N PRO A 44 -50.73 -43.77 20.51
CA PRO A 44 -49.64 -43.04 19.85
C PRO A 44 -50.11 -41.69 19.25
N GLU A 45 -51.39 -41.57 18.88
CA GLU A 45 -52.00 -40.30 18.44
C GLU A 45 -51.96 -39.21 19.55
N LYS A 46 -52.16 -39.62 20.80
CA LYS A 46 -52.11 -38.72 21.96
C LYS A 46 -50.68 -38.31 22.27
N LYS A 47 -49.71 -39.23 22.15
CA LYS A 47 -48.28 -38.91 22.26
C LYS A 47 -47.85 -37.87 21.23
N PHE A 48 -48.27 -38.02 19.98
CA PHE A 48 -48.00 -37.05 18.92
C PHE A 48 -48.65 -35.68 19.17
N ALA A 49 -49.90 -35.64 19.64
CA ALA A 49 -50.58 -34.39 19.99
C ALA A 49 -49.86 -33.64 21.13
N VAL A 50 -49.36 -34.36 22.14
CA VAL A 50 -48.57 -33.77 23.23
C VAL A 50 -47.21 -33.30 22.72
N ALA A 51 -46.55 -34.04 21.82
CA ALA A 51 -45.31 -33.62 21.20
C ALA A 51 -45.42 -32.29 20.43
N LYS A 52 -46.53 -32.07 19.70
CA LYS A 52 -46.81 -30.78 19.04
C LYS A 52 -46.90 -29.63 20.04
N ARG A 53 -47.55 -29.85 21.19
CA ARG A 53 -47.60 -28.85 22.27
C ARG A 53 -46.22 -28.63 22.88
N CYS A 54 -45.42 -29.68 23.05
CA CYS A 54 -44.04 -29.56 23.52
C CYS A 54 -43.18 -28.71 22.58
N LEU A 55 -43.33 -28.86 21.25
CA LEU A 55 -42.68 -27.99 20.28
C LEU A 55 -43.17 -26.55 20.41
N ALA A 56 -44.48 -26.32 20.47
CA ALA A 56 -45.03 -24.97 20.67
C ALA A 56 -44.49 -24.31 21.96
N GLY A 57 -44.20 -25.11 23.00
CA GLY A 57 -43.59 -24.69 24.26
C GLY A 57 -42.05 -24.65 24.28
N LYS A 58 -41.36 -24.74 23.13
CA LYS A 58 -39.89 -24.77 23.02
C LYS A 58 -39.21 -25.88 23.85
N MET A 59 -39.77 -27.09 23.82
CA MET A 59 -39.16 -28.29 24.42
C MET A 59 -38.81 -29.35 23.37
N PRO A 60 -37.86 -29.08 22.45
CA PRO A 60 -37.58 -29.97 21.33
C PRO A 60 -37.06 -31.37 21.70
N PRO A 61 -36.19 -31.57 22.72
CA PRO A 61 -35.74 -32.92 23.08
C PRO A 61 -36.89 -33.82 23.54
N GLN A 62 -37.84 -33.25 24.28
CA GLN A 62 -39.01 -33.98 24.77
C GLN A 62 -39.96 -34.29 23.61
N ALA A 63 -40.18 -33.34 22.70
CA ALA A 63 -40.99 -33.58 21.52
C ALA A 63 -40.40 -34.66 20.60
N ARG A 64 -39.07 -34.65 20.38
CA ARG A 64 -38.38 -35.67 19.57
C ARG A 64 -38.63 -37.07 20.10
N ARG A 65 -38.41 -37.30 21.41
CA ARG A 65 -38.62 -38.60 22.04
C ARG A 65 -40.07 -39.09 21.87
N LEU A 66 -41.03 -38.20 22.11
CA LEU A 66 -42.45 -38.53 21.98
C LEU A 66 -42.88 -38.84 20.54
N ILE A 67 -42.27 -38.18 19.55
CA ILE A 67 -42.50 -38.48 18.13
C ILE A 67 -41.86 -39.82 17.75
N GLU A 68 -40.63 -40.09 18.21
CA GLU A 68 -39.93 -41.35 17.97
C GLU A 68 -40.69 -42.55 18.55
N GLU A 69 -41.15 -42.45 19.80
CA GLU A 69 -41.99 -43.48 20.43
C GLU A 69 -43.29 -43.71 19.67
N ALA A 70 -43.97 -42.63 19.24
CA ALA A 70 -45.21 -42.74 18.48
C ALA A 70 -45.00 -43.43 17.12
N VAL A 71 -43.88 -43.16 16.44
CA VAL A 71 -43.53 -43.82 15.18
C VAL A 71 -43.18 -45.29 15.39
N GLN A 72 -42.46 -45.64 16.48
CA GLN A 72 -42.14 -47.03 16.84
C GLN A 72 -43.38 -47.85 17.19
N GLU A 73 -44.40 -47.23 17.80
CA GLU A 73 -45.71 -47.83 18.10
C GLU A 73 -46.64 -47.90 16.87
N ALA A 74 -46.09 -47.75 15.66
CA ALA A 74 -46.78 -47.85 14.38
C ALA A 74 -47.93 -46.84 14.15
N LEU A 75 -47.82 -45.63 14.71
CA LEU A 75 -48.77 -44.52 14.42
C LEU A 75 -48.95 -44.29 12.91
N VAL A 76 -47.85 -44.42 12.17
CA VAL A 76 -47.79 -44.18 10.73
C VAL A 76 -46.89 -45.24 10.09
N THR A 77 -47.46 -45.98 9.14
CA THR A 77 -46.71 -46.87 8.25
C THR A 77 -46.48 -46.18 6.89
N PRO A 78 -45.45 -46.55 6.13
CA PRO A 78 -45.12 -45.89 4.86
C PRO A 78 -46.20 -46.06 3.76
N GLU A 79 -47.12 -47.00 3.96
CA GLU A 79 -48.25 -47.30 3.05
C GLU A 79 -49.56 -46.63 3.52
N SER A 80 -49.54 -45.93 4.65
CA SER A 80 -50.67 -45.17 5.17
C SER A 80 -51.05 -44.06 4.20
N THR A 81 -52.27 -44.12 3.65
CA THR A 81 -52.80 -43.15 2.67
C THR A 81 -53.19 -41.79 3.30
N ARG A 82 -52.82 -41.53 4.56
CA ARG A 82 -53.24 -40.34 5.33
C ARG A 82 -52.17 -39.24 5.28
N SER A 83 -52.62 -37.98 5.18
CA SER A 83 -51.79 -36.75 5.32
C SER A 83 -50.99 -36.70 6.64
N LEU A 84 -51.41 -37.49 7.64
CA LEU A 84 -50.72 -37.65 8.93
C LEU A 84 -49.25 -38.10 8.79
N VAL A 85 -48.89 -38.88 7.77
CA VAL A 85 -47.50 -39.33 7.55
C VAL A 85 -46.56 -38.14 7.31
N ASN A 86 -46.97 -37.19 6.47
CA ASN A 86 -46.18 -36.02 6.14
C ASN A 86 -46.15 -35.01 7.30
N GLU A 87 -47.27 -34.88 8.03
CA GLU A 87 -47.35 -34.05 9.24
C GLU A 87 -46.38 -34.56 10.33
N VAL A 88 -46.36 -35.88 10.58
CA VAL A 88 -45.43 -36.50 11.54
C VAL A 88 -43.98 -36.32 11.10
N ALA A 89 -43.68 -36.57 9.83
CA ALA A 89 -42.33 -36.39 9.28
C ALA A 89 -41.84 -34.93 9.43
N TYR A 90 -42.69 -33.95 9.10
CA TYR A 90 -42.37 -32.53 9.24
C TYR A 90 -42.08 -32.14 10.70
N TYR A 91 -42.96 -32.50 11.64
CA TYR A 91 -42.74 -32.16 13.05
C TYR A 91 -41.57 -32.91 13.67
N TRP A 92 -41.24 -34.12 13.18
CA TRP A 92 -40.03 -34.83 13.57
C TRP A 92 -38.78 -34.07 13.11
N THR A 93 -38.74 -33.63 11.85
CA THR A 93 -37.65 -32.81 11.31
C THR A 93 -37.47 -31.52 12.11
N ILE A 94 -38.56 -30.81 12.42
CA ILE A 94 -38.49 -29.60 13.25
C ILE A 94 -38.02 -29.92 14.67
N ALA A 95 -38.47 -31.01 15.28
CA ALA A 95 -38.06 -31.40 16.63
C ALA A 95 -36.56 -31.69 16.73
N VAL A 96 -35.97 -32.28 15.68
CA VAL A 96 -34.54 -32.57 15.61
C VAL A 96 -33.72 -31.29 15.45
N LEU A 97 -34.19 -30.35 14.62
CA LEU A 97 -33.43 -29.15 14.26
C LEU A 97 -33.67 -27.95 15.19
N SER A 98 -34.73 -27.98 15.99
CA SER A 98 -35.14 -26.83 16.79
C SER A 98 -34.12 -26.52 17.89
N ASP A 99 -33.79 -25.23 18.02
CA ASP A 99 -32.84 -24.69 19.00
C ASP A 99 -31.42 -25.29 18.92
N GLN A 100 -31.04 -25.94 17.81
CA GLN A 100 -29.68 -26.44 17.57
C GLN A 100 -29.11 -25.82 16.29
N PRO A 101 -27.86 -25.30 16.32
CA PRO A 101 -27.18 -24.92 15.10
C PRO A 101 -26.72 -26.18 14.34
N PHE A 102 -26.62 -26.08 13.02
CA PHE A 102 -26.39 -27.23 12.13
C PHE A 102 -25.10 -28.00 12.46
N GLU A 103 -24.07 -27.30 12.95
CA GLU A 103 -22.74 -27.87 13.22
C GLU A 103 -22.68 -28.77 14.46
N VAL A 104 -23.75 -28.80 15.25
CA VAL A 104 -23.85 -29.59 16.50
C VAL A 104 -24.65 -30.87 16.29
N LEU A 105 -25.24 -31.07 15.09
CA LEU A 105 -26.00 -32.28 14.79
C LEU A 105 -25.07 -33.49 14.74
N GLU A 106 -25.33 -34.51 15.56
CA GLU A 106 -24.56 -35.73 15.59
C GLU A 106 -25.14 -36.76 14.60
N ARG A 107 -24.47 -37.92 14.47
CA ARG A 107 -24.90 -38.99 13.57
C ARG A 107 -26.31 -39.50 13.86
N GLU A 108 -26.74 -39.46 15.12
CA GLU A 108 -28.07 -39.91 15.53
C GLU A 108 -29.16 -38.95 15.04
N GLU A 109 -28.92 -37.64 15.12
CA GLU A 109 -29.81 -36.61 14.56
C GLU A 109 -29.91 -36.73 13.05
N PHE A 110 -28.79 -36.92 12.34
CA PHE A 110 -28.83 -37.14 10.89
C PHE A 110 -29.60 -38.40 10.50
N ALA A 111 -29.43 -39.50 11.25
CA ALA A 111 -30.22 -40.71 11.03
C ALA A 111 -31.74 -40.49 11.28
N ALA A 112 -32.10 -39.64 12.25
CA ALA A 112 -33.50 -39.27 12.48
C ALA A 112 -34.07 -38.43 11.32
N LEU A 113 -33.29 -37.50 10.78
CA LEU A 113 -33.67 -36.71 9.60
C LEU A 113 -33.87 -37.58 8.35
N ASP A 114 -32.98 -38.56 8.12
CA ASP A 114 -33.12 -39.50 7.01
C ASP A 114 -34.36 -40.39 7.13
N ARG A 115 -34.68 -40.85 8.35
CA ARG A 115 -35.92 -41.59 8.62
C ARG A 115 -37.17 -40.75 8.35
N ALA A 116 -37.19 -39.50 8.83
CA ALA A 116 -38.29 -38.57 8.56
C ALA A 116 -38.44 -38.30 7.05
N ARG A 117 -37.32 -38.14 6.34
CA ARG A 117 -37.29 -37.94 4.89
C ARG A 117 -37.87 -39.14 4.14
N TRP A 118 -37.49 -40.36 4.52
CA TRP A 118 -37.98 -41.58 3.92
C TRP A 118 -39.50 -41.76 4.13
N LEU A 119 -40.03 -41.42 5.31
CA LEU A 119 -41.47 -41.42 5.59
C LEU A 119 -42.24 -40.46 4.69
N CYS A 120 -41.76 -39.23 4.53
CA CYS A 120 -42.40 -38.19 3.73
C CYS A 120 -42.36 -38.48 2.21
N GLN A 121 -41.32 -39.17 1.72
CA GLN A 121 -41.19 -39.50 0.28
C GLN A 121 -42.30 -40.42 -0.23
N LYS A 122 -42.79 -41.33 0.62
CA LYS A 122 -43.84 -42.31 0.29
C LYS A 122 -45.26 -41.79 0.55
N GLY A 123 -45.40 -40.65 1.22
CA GLY A 123 -46.69 -40.04 1.53
C GLY A 123 -47.36 -39.31 0.34
N PRO A 124 -48.61 -38.86 0.51
CA PRO A 124 -49.36 -38.09 -0.50
C PRO A 124 -48.72 -36.72 -0.79
N ALA A 125 -49.11 -36.06 -1.88
CA ALA A 125 -48.70 -34.68 -2.14
C ALA A 125 -49.62 -33.72 -1.37
N ASP A 126 -49.13 -33.11 -0.30
CA ASP A 126 -49.86 -32.15 0.53
C ASP A 126 -48.96 -30.98 0.98
N SER A 127 -49.55 -29.99 1.65
CA SER A 127 -48.83 -28.82 2.15
C SER A 127 -47.73 -29.16 3.16
N TRP A 128 -47.86 -30.29 3.87
CA TRP A 128 -46.86 -30.77 4.82
C TRP A 128 -45.62 -31.32 4.12
N ARG A 129 -45.83 -32.04 3.00
CA ARG A 129 -44.74 -32.49 2.14
C ARG A 129 -43.96 -31.32 1.57
N ASP A 130 -44.63 -30.26 1.13
CA ASP A 130 -43.97 -29.06 0.62
C ASP A 130 -43.15 -28.35 1.70
N ALA A 131 -43.70 -28.21 2.92
CA ALA A 131 -42.98 -27.63 4.05
C ALA A 131 -41.77 -28.48 4.47
N HIS A 132 -41.92 -29.81 4.54
CA HIS A 132 -40.83 -30.73 4.80
C HIS A 132 -39.76 -30.70 3.69
N ARG A 133 -40.17 -30.57 2.43
CA ARG A 133 -39.26 -30.44 1.28
C ARG A 133 -38.44 -29.15 1.34
N ALA A 134 -39.04 -28.04 1.76
CA ALA A 134 -38.31 -26.79 1.97
C ALA A 134 -37.23 -26.95 3.06
N VAL A 135 -37.59 -27.49 4.23
CA VAL A 135 -36.62 -27.69 5.35
C VAL A 135 -35.51 -28.68 4.96
N THR A 136 -35.85 -29.79 4.30
CA THR A 136 -34.83 -30.75 3.83
C THR A 136 -34.00 -30.22 2.67
N GLY A 137 -34.53 -29.31 1.86
CA GLY A 137 -33.78 -28.56 0.84
C GLY A 137 -32.71 -27.67 1.45
N LEU A 138 -33.04 -26.97 2.55
CA LEU A 138 -32.07 -26.18 3.32
C LEU A 138 -30.94 -27.07 3.85
N ILE A 139 -31.28 -28.20 4.48
CA ILE A 139 -30.28 -29.15 5.00
C ILE A 139 -29.38 -29.69 3.89
N ALA A 140 -29.96 -30.06 2.74
CA ALA A 140 -29.19 -30.55 1.61
C ALA A 140 -28.23 -29.48 1.05
N CYS A 141 -28.66 -28.22 1.01
CA CYS A 141 -27.79 -27.08 0.66
C CYS A 141 -26.62 -26.96 1.65
N LEU A 142 -26.89 -27.08 2.95
CA LEU A 142 -25.87 -27.01 4.00
C LEU A 142 -24.87 -28.17 3.92
N GLN A 143 -25.34 -29.40 3.69
CA GLN A 143 -24.50 -30.56 3.50
C GLN A 143 -23.64 -30.45 2.23
N GLY A 144 -24.21 -29.93 1.13
CA GLY A 144 -23.47 -29.67 -0.10
C GLY A 144 -22.36 -28.63 0.09
N GLN A 145 -22.63 -27.57 0.84
CA GLN A 145 -21.64 -26.56 1.20
C GLN A 145 -20.50 -27.13 2.05
N GLU A 146 -20.80 -27.98 3.03
CA GLU A 146 -19.78 -28.63 3.87
C GLU A 146 -18.86 -29.55 3.05
N GLN A 147 -19.41 -30.28 2.07
CA GLN A 147 -18.64 -31.20 1.23
C GLN A 147 -17.77 -30.48 0.18
N THR A 148 -18.26 -29.38 -0.38
CA THR A 148 -17.59 -28.66 -1.47
C THR A 148 -16.74 -27.48 -0.99
N GLY A 149 -16.97 -26.99 0.23
CA GLY A 149 -16.34 -25.78 0.77
C GLY A 149 -16.84 -24.48 0.11
N THR A 150 -17.77 -24.57 -0.84
CA THR A 150 -18.31 -23.45 -1.62
C THR A 150 -19.79 -23.23 -1.32
N PHE A 151 -20.20 -21.98 -1.19
CA PHE A 151 -21.59 -21.61 -0.99
C PHE A 151 -22.37 -21.63 -2.32
N ASP A 152 -23.40 -22.47 -2.43
CA ASP A 152 -24.29 -22.52 -3.59
C ASP A 152 -25.46 -21.54 -3.42
N SER A 153 -25.31 -20.36 -4.00
CA SER A 153 -26.34 -19.32 -4.00
C SER A 153 -27.63 -19.75 -4.70
N GLY A 154 -27.54 -20.56 -5.76
CA GLY A 154 -28.70 -21.04 -6.52
C GLY A 154 -29.54 -22.03 -5.73
N ALA A 155 -28.91 -22.96 -5.01
CA ALA A 155 -29.62 -23.87 -4.11
C ALA A 155 -30.32 -23.14 -2.96
N LEU A 156 -29.69 -22.09 -2.40
CA LEU A 156 -30.33 -21.29 -1.36
C LEU A 156 -31.49 -20.45 -1.90
N ASP A 157 -31.35 -19.85 -3.09
CA ASP A 157 -32.43 -19.10 -3.73
C ASP A 157 -33.64 -20.00 -4.06
N ALA A 158 -33.39 -21.24 -4.43
CA ALA A 158 -34.44 -22.25 -4.60
C ALA A 158 -35.14 -22.57 -3.27
N PHE A 159 -34.40 -22.67 -2.16
CA PHE A 159 -34.98 -22.81 -0.82
C PHE A 159 -35.82 -21.60 -0.44
N LEU A 160 -35.30 -20.38 -0.55
CA LEU A 160 -36.02 -19.15 -0.18
C LEU A 160 -37.30 -18.99 -1.02
N SER A 161 -37.22 -19.27 -2.32
CA SER A 161 -38.39 -19.27 -3.20
C SER A 161 -39.43 -20.33 -2.80
N ALA A 162 -39.00 -21.52 -2.38
CA ALA A 162 -39.90 -22.56 -1.89
C ALA A 162 -40.51 -22.17 -0.53
N PHE A 163 -39.72 -21.55 0.33
CA PHE A 163 -40.11 -21.08 1.65
C PHE A 163 -41.17 -19.97 1.56
N ASP A 164 -41.00 -19.01 0.64
CA ASP A 164 -41.94 -17.91 0.43
C ASP A 164 -43.31 -18.36 -0.10
N ARG A 165 -43.37 -19.50 -0.79
CA ARG A 165 -44.61 -20.11 -1.30
C ARG A 165 -45.39 -20.88 -0.22
N LEU A 166 -44.82 -21.11 0.95
CA LEU A 166 -45.48 -21.85 2.03
C LEU A 166 -46.58 -20.99 2.70
N PRO A 167 -47.63 -21.63 3.25
CA PRO A 167 -48.62 -20.94 4.08
C PRO A 167 -48.00 -20.23 5.28
N ASP A 168 -48.54 -19.08 5.69
CA ASP A 168 -48.03 -18.23 6.77
C ASP A 168 -47.80 -18.97 8.09
N ASP A 169 -48.67 -19.90 8.44
CA ASP A 169 -48.54 -20.72 9.65
C ASP A 169 -47.27 -21.58 9.62
N ARG A 170 -46.98 -22.21 8.46
CA ARG A 170 -45.78 -23.05 8.27
C ARG A 170 -44.52 -22.19 8.26
N ARG A 171 -44.55 -21.01 7.63
CA ARG A 171 -43.42 -20.06 7.62
C ARG A 171 -43.07 -19.60 9.03
N ARG A 172 -44.07 -19.23 9.85
CA ARG A 172 -43.86 -18.81 11.24
C ARG A 172 -43.30 -19.93 12.12
N GLU A 173 -43.75 -21.17 11.93
CA GLU A 173 -43.23 -22.32 12.67
C GLU A 173 -41.78 -22.62 12.29
N ILE A 174 -41.45 -22.61 10.99
CA ILE A 174 -40.07 -22.80 10.51
C ILE A 174 -39.18 -21.71 11.08
N TYR A 175 -39.54 -20.42 10.96
CA TYR A 175 -38.76 -19.33 11.55
C TYR A 175 -38.55 -19.52 13.06
N ARG A 176 -39.61 -19.84 13.82
CA ARG A 176 -39.53 -19.97 15.28
C ARG A 176 -38.51 -21.01 15.73
N HIS A 177 -38.43 -22.13 15.01
CA HIS A 177 -37.62 -23.27 15.41
C HIS A 177 -36.24 -23.31 14.75
N LEU A 178 -36.13 -22.79 13.54
CA LEU A 178 -34.91 -22.81 12.73
C LEU A 178 -34.18 -21.47 12.69
N ASP A 179 -34.57 -20.49 13.51
CA ASP A 179 -33.94 -19.17 13.59
C ASP A 179 -32.41 -19.21 13.66
N PRO A 180 -31.77 -20.08 14.49
CA PRO A 180 -30.30 -20.16 14.54
C PRO A 180 -29.68 -20.59 13.21
N ILE A 181 -30.29 -21.58 12.54
CA ILE A 181 -29.80 -22.11 11.26
C ILE A 181 -30.02 -21.07 10.15
N LEU A 182 -31.21 -20.47 10.08
CA LEU A 182 -31.55 -19.46 9.09
C LEU A 182 -30.66 -18.21 9.22
N SER A 183 -30.40 -17.76 10.45
CA SER A 183 -29.51 -16.62 10.70
C SER A 183 -28.08 -16.87 10.24
N ASN A 184 -27.55 -18.08 10.46
CA ASN A 184 -26.21 -18.45 9.99
C ASN A 184 -26.14 -18.54 8.46
N VAL A 185 -27.15 -19.15 7.82
CA VAL A 185 -27.21 -19.26 6.35
C VAL A 185 -27.31 -17.90 5.67
N LEU A 186 -28.09 -16.97 6.25
CA LEU A 186 -28.17 -15.60 5.75
C LEU A 186 -26.86 -14.83 5.92
N ARG A 187 -26.10 -15.10 6.99
CA ARG A 187 -24.76 -14.52 7.16
C ARG A 187 -23.79 -15.06 6.10
N ASP A 188 -23.76 -16.36 5.90
CA ASP A 188 -22.92 -17.01 4.89
C ASP A 188 -23.22 -16.46 3.48
N ARG A 189 -24.51 -16.24 3.16
CA ARG A 189 -24.92 -15.59 1.91
C ARG A 189 -24.31 -14.20 1.76
N ARG A 190 -24.46 -13.35 2.77
CA ARG A 190 -23.94 -11.98 2.72
C ARG A 190 -22.42 -11.96 2.54
N GLU A 191 -21.71 -12.86 3.21
CA GLU A 191 -20.27 -12.99 3.05
C GLU A 191 -19.87 -13.47 1.66
N ALA A 192 -20.62 -14.41 1.07
CA ALA A 192 -20.42 -14.84 -0.32
C ALA A 192 -20.67 -13.70 -1.32
N ASP A 193 -21.76 -12.95 -1.14
CA ASP A 193 -22.08 -11.78 -1.97
C ASP A 193 -20.98 -10.70 -1.87
N LEU A 194 -20.50 -10.42 -0.65
CA LEU A 194 -19.40 -9.48 -0.42
C LEU A 194 -18.10 -9.95 -1.07
N LEU A 195 -17.81 -11.24 -1.03
CA LEU A 195 -16.64 -11.82 -1.69
C LEU A 195 -16.72 -11.67 -3.21
N ASP A 196 -17.88 -11.89 -3.82
CA ASP A 196 -18.06 -11.74 -5.26
C ASP A 196 -18.01 -10.27 -5.71
N ILE A 197 -18.43 -9.34 -4.84
CA ILE A 197 -18.19 -7.91 -5.05
C ILE A 197 -16.68 -7.62 -4.95
N ALA A 198 -16.02 -8.06 -3.89
CA ALA A 198 -14.59 -7.83 -3.68
C ALA A 198 -13.73 -8.38 -4.83
N ARG A 199 -14.04 -9.58 -5.33
CA ARG A 199 -13.34 -10.18 -6.49
C ARG A 199 -13.42 -9.33 -7.74
N ARG A 200 -14.56 -8.69 -8.00
CA ARG A 200 -14.78 -7.84 -9.17
C ARG A 200 -14.20 -6.44 -8.98
N GLN A 201 -14.39 -5.86 -7.80
CA GLN A 201 -14.04 -4.47 -7.52
C GLN A 201 -12.56 -4.26 -7.16
N ARG A 202 -11.86 -5.30 -6.67
CA ARG A 202 -10.43 -5.19 -6.31
C ARG A 202 -9.52 -4.84 -7.51
N THR A 203 -9.93 -5.11 -8.74
CA THR A 203 -9.17 -4.76 -9.96
C THR A 203 -10.00 -3.87 -10.89
N ALA A 204 -11.07 -3.25 -10.38
CA ALA A 204 -11.89 -2.34 -11.17
C ALA A 204 -11.17 -1.01 -11.44
N ASP A 205 -11.76 -0.21 -12.33
CA ASP A 205 -11.37 1.16 -12.62
C ASP A 205 -9.89 1.35 -12.95
N ASP A 206 -9.31 0.40 -13.71
CA ASP A 206 -7.92 0.39 -14.18
C ASP A 206 -6.90 0.66 -13.05
N ARG A 207 -7.15 0.05 -11.88
CA ARG A 207 -6.32 0.15 -10.67
C ARG A 207 -4.82 0.10 -10.94
N GLU A 208 -4.37 -0.86 -11.75
CA GLU A 208 -2.94 -1.03 -12.06
C GLU A 208 -2.33 0.22 -12.72
N GLU A 209 -3.07 0.86 -13.62
CA GLU A 209 -2.64 2.05 -14.36
C GLU A 209 -2.73 3.33 -13.52
N ARG A 210 -3.53 3.33 -12.44
CA ARG A 210 -3.83 4.53 -11.64
C ARG A 210 -3.11 4.58 -10.29
N VAL A 211 -2.93 3.44 -9.63
CA VAL A 211 -2.34 3.35 -8.27
C VAL A 211 -0.97 4.01 -8.18
N TRP A 212 -0.09 3.79 -9.16
CA TRP A 212 1.27 4.35 -9.10
C TRP A 212 1.25 5.90 -9.11
N LYS A 213 0.23 6.52 -9.72
CA LYS A 213 0.03 7.98 -9.78
C LYS A 213 -0.26 8.57 -8.41
N PHE A 214 -0.84 7.80 -7.49
CA PHE A 214 -1.08 8.24 -6.10
C PHE A 214 0.22 8.60 -5.37
N PHE A 215 1.28 7.83 -5.62
CA PHE A 215 2.59 7.97 -4.97
C PHE A 215 3.47 9.03 -5.62
N GLU A 216 3.10 9.52 -6.80
CA GLU A 216 3.88 10.54 -7.48
C GLU A 216 3.65 11.92 -6.82
N PRO A 217 4.72 12.68 -6.56
CA PRO A 217 4.63 14.03 -6.05
C PRO A 217 3.92 14.95 -7.04
N ASP A 218 3.28 16.01 -6.53
CA ASP A 218 2.70 17.03 -7.41
C ASP A 218 3.87 17.70 -8.17
N PRO A 219 3.85 17.70 -9.51
CA PRO A 219 4.94 18.25 -10.30
C PRO A 219 5.00 19.77 -10.11
N GLU A 220 6.18 20.28 -9.77
CA GLU A 220 6.41 21.73 -9.72
C GLU A 220 6.57 22.27 -11.15
N PRO A 221 5.95 23.42 -11.50
CA PRO A 221 6.09 24.02 -12.82
C PRO A 221 7.53 24.46 -13.11
N PRO A 222 7.99 24.35 -14.36
CA PRO A 222 9.34 24.71 -14.74
C PRO A 222 9.61 26.20 -14.54
N ARG A 223 10.74 26.52 -13.89
CA ARG A 223 11.20 27.91 -13.68
C ARG A 223 12.17 28.35 -14.78
N PRO A 224 12.10 29.62 -15.24
CA PRO A 224 13.02 30.14 -16.23
C PRO A 224 14.47 30.07 -15.74
N LYS A 225 15.40 29.72 -16.64
CA LYS A 225 16.83 29.69 -16.33
C LYS A 225 17.32 31.10 -16.00
N PRO A 226 17.97 31.34 -14.84
CA PRO A 226 18.44 32.67 -14.49
C PRO A 226 19.61 33.08 -15.40
N LEU A 227 19.33 33.91 -16.40
CA LEU A 227 20.38 34.51 -17.23
C LEU A 227 21.04 35.65 -16.46
N ARG A 228 22.25 35.40 -15.97
CA ARG A 228 23.01 36.45 -15.28
C ARG A 228 23.51 37.48 -16.29
N ARG A 229 23.00 38.71 -16.19
CA ARG A 229 23.53 39.85 -16.93
C ARG A 229 25.02 40.03 -16.60
N PRO A 230 25.86 40.32 -17.60
CA PRO A 230 27.27 40.53 -17.35
C PRO A 230 27.47 41.84 -16.58
N ASP A 231 27.81 41.72 -15.30
CA ASP A 231 28.22 42.86 -14.48
C ASP A 231 29.67 43.20 -14.84
N PHE A 232 29.92 44.47 -15.17
CA PHE A 232 31.25 44.96 -15.55
C PHE A 232 31.64 46.08 -14.58
N GLY A 233 32.42 45.72 -13.56
CA GLY A 233 32.79 46.62 -12.48
C GLY A 233 33.71 47.75 -12.93
N PRO A 234 33.81 48.85 -12.15
CA PRO A 234 34.61 50.01 -12.51
C PRO A 234 36.11 49.71 -12.64
N PHE A 235 36.64 48.77 -11.84
CA PHE A 235 38.03 48.32 -11.94
C PHE A 235 38.29 47.51 -13.22
N GLU A 236 37.33 46.67 -13.60
CA GLU A 236 37.40 45.86 -14.82
C GLU A 236 37.30 46.74 -16.07
N GLN A 237 36.47 47.79 -16.01
CA GLN A 237 36.40 48.85 -17.03
C GLN A 237 37.73 49.58 -17.19
N ALA A 238 38.33 50.06 -16.09
CA ALA A 238 39.60 50.78 -16.16
C ALA A 238 40.73 49.90 -16.70
N ALA A 239 40.82 48.65 -16.26
CA ALA A 239 41.80 47.69 -16.77
C ALA A 239 41.58 47.37 -18.25
N ALA A 240 40.33 47.27 -18.71
CA ALA A 240 40.00 47.05 -20.11
C ALA A 240 40.35 48.26 -21.00
N VAL A 241 40.06 49.49 -20.55
CA VAL A 241 40.41 50.73 -21.27
C VAL A 241 41.93 50.89 -21.37
N CYS A 242 42.65 50.72 -20.26
CA CYS A 242 44.12 50.77 -20.26
C CYS A 242 44.74 49.66 -21.11
N GLY A 243 44.20 48.43 -21.05
CA GLY A 243 44.63 47.32 -21.88
C GLY A 243 44.42 47.58 -23.36
N ALA A 244 43.24 48.10 -23.74
CA ALA A 244 42.93 48.46 -25.13
C ALA A 244 43.84 49.59 -25.65
N ALA A 245 44.12 50.61 -24.83
CA ALA A 245 45.03 51.70 -25.19
C ALA A 245 46.47 51.19 -25.44
N LEU A 246 46.97 50.28 -24.60
CA LEU A 246 48.30 49.68 -24.77
C LEU A 246 48.38 48.79 -26.01
N VAL A 247 47.34 48.00 -26.30
CA VAL A 247 47.30 47.19 -27.53
C VAL A 247 47.24 48.08 -28.77
N ALA A 248 46.39 49.11 -28.78
CA ALA A 248 46.28 50.04 -29.90
C ALA A 248 47.60 50.80 -30.14
N GLY A 249 48.25 51.27 -29.07
CA GLY A 249 49.56 51.91 -29.16
C GLY A 249 50.66 50.97 -29.66
N GLY A 250 50.68 49.73 -29.17
CA GLY A 250 51.62 48.70 -29.63
C GLY A 250 51.42 48.30 -31.10
N LEU A 251 50.17 48.18 -31.56
CA LEU A 251 49.83 47.91 -32.96
C LEU A 251 50.19 49.07 -33.88
N ALA A 252 49.93 50.32 -33.46
CA ALA A 252 50.32 51.50 -34.23
C ALA A 252 51.85 51.60 -34.36
N LEU A 253 52.58 51.35 -33.27
CA LEU A 253 54.04 51.34 -33.28
C LEU A 253 54.60 50.22 -34.17
N ALA A 254 54.04 49.01 -34.05
CA ALA A 254 54.35 47.87 -34.91
C ALA A 254 54.11 48.20 -36.40
N PHE A 255 52.95 48.75 -36.74
CA PHE A 255 52.60 49.11 -38.11
C PHE A 255 53.54 50.18 -38.67
N THR A 256 53.83 51.24 -37.90
CA THR A 256 54.78 52.28 -38.32
C THR A 256 56.17 51.71 -38.60
N LEU A 257 56.70 50.84 -37.72
CA LEU A 257 58.01 50.21 -37.93
C LEU A 257 58.05 49.34 -39.20
N VAL A 258 57.00 48.57 -39.49
CA VAL A 258 56.95 47.76 -40.71
C VAL A 258 56.83 48.64 -41.95
N THR A 259 56.02 49.71 -41.91
CA THR A 259 55.92 50.65 -43.04
C THR A 259 57.22 51.39 -43.35
N LEU A 260 58.06 51.64 -42.33
CA LEU A 260 59.39 52.22 -42.51
C LEU A 260 60.36 51.26 -43.21
N GLY A 261 60.17 49.94 -43.08
CA GLY A 261 60.95 48.93 -43.79
C GLY A 261 60.48 48.71 -45.22
N SER A 262 59.17 48.48 -45.41
CA SER A 262 58.53 48.38 -46.73
C SER A 262 57.01 48.61 -46.61
N ALA A 263 56.46 49.44 -47.50
CA ALA A 263 55.03 49.71 -47.53
C ALA A 263 54.21 48.47 -47.95
N ASP A 264 54.73 47.69 -48.90
CA ASP A 264 54.04 46.49 -49.42
C ASP A 264 53.97 45.39 -48.38
N THR A 265 55.04 45.20 -47.58
CA THR A 265 55.03 44.22 -46.49
C THR A 265 54.07 44.64 -45.38
N ALA A 266 53.98 45.93 -45.05
CA ALA A 266 53.05 46.43 -44.03
C ALA A 266 51.58 46.16 -44.38
N VAL A 267 51.19 46.33 -45.64
CA VAL A 267 49.82 46.08 -46.10
C VAL A 267 49.51 44.58 -46.04
N ILE A 268 50.42 43.72 -46.52
CA ILE A 268 50.23 42.26 -46.53
C ILE A 268 50.17 41.73 -45.09
N THR A 269 51.13 42.09 -44.26
CA THR A 269 51.21 41.61 -42.87
C THR A 269 50.05 42.14 -42.02
N GLY A 270 49.68 43.42 -42.20
CA GLY A 270 48.51 44.00 -41.56
C GLY A 270 47.22 43.29 -41.95
N GLY A 271 47.01 43.02 -43.24
CA GLY A 271 45.85 42.29 -43.74
C GLY A 271 45.77 40.85 -43.20
N VAL A 272 46.89 40.14 -43.16
CA VAL A 272 46.99 38.76 -42.61
C VAL A 272 46.65 38.74 -41.12
N VAL A 273 47.21 39.65 -40.34
CA VAL A 273 46.92 39.73 -38.88
C VAL A 273 45.45 40.09 -38.64
N LEU A 274 44.90 41.07 -39.35
CA LEU A 274 43.50 41.45 -39.25
C LEU A 274 42.55 40.31 -39.63
N ALA A 275 42.85 39.57 -40.70
CA ALA A 275 42.07 38.41 -41.12
C ALA A 275 42.12 37.29 -40.06
N GLY A 276 43.30 36.99 -39.52
CA GLY A 276 43.46 36.02 -38.43
C GLY A 276 42.68 36.41 -37.17
N THR A 277 42.77 37.68 -36.74
CA THR A 277 42.03 38.21 -35.60
C THR A 277 40.52 38.19 -35.82
N TRP A 278 40.04 38.55 -37.01
CA TRP A 278 38.62 38.52 -37.36
C TRP A 278 38.04 37.10 -37.30
N ILE A 279 38.76 36.11 -37.83
CA ILE A 279 38.37 34.69 -37.75
C ILE A 279 38.34 34.23 -36.28
N LEU A 280 39.34 34.57 -35.47
CA LEU A 280 39.37 34.20 -34.05
C LEU A 280 38.22 34.85 -33.26
N LEU A 281 37.82 36.09 -33.58
CA LEU A 281 36.71 36.78 -32.91
C LEU A 281 35.34 36.20 -33.29
N LEU A 282 35.16 35.79 -34.55
CA LEU A 282 33.90 35.19 -35.00
C LEU A 282 33.68 33.79 -34.45
N TRP A 283 34.73 32.96 -34.41
CA TRP A 283 34.59 31.53 -34.09
C TRP A 283 35.06 31.17 -32.66
N GLY A 284 35.83 32.04 -32.00
CA GLY A 284 36.38 31.83 -30.66
C GLY A 284 35.32 31.73 -29.55
N PRO A 285 34.34 32.64 -29.48
CA PRO A 285 33.30 32.60 -28.43
C PRO A 285 32.48 31.31 -28.45
N GLY A 286 32.18 30.77 -29.64
CA GLY A 286 31.38 29.54 -29.80
C GLY A 286 32.07 28.25 -29.37
N GLN A 287 33.40 28.24 -29.25
CA GLN A 287 34.19 27.02 -28.97
C GLN A 287 34.65 26.89 -27.51
N LEU A 288 34.54 27.96 -26.74
CA LEU A 288 34.80 27.96 -25.30
C LEU A 288 33.52 28.29 -24.51
N PRO A 289 32.41 27.52 -24.70
CA PRO A 289 31.12 27.83 -24.11
C PRO A 289 31.17 27.87 -22.58
N GLY A 290 32.05 27.09 -21.94
CA GLY A 290 32.20 27.12 -20.48
C GLY A 290 32.76 28.45 -19.93
N ARG A 291 33.42 29.27 -20.76
CA ARG A 291 33.92 30.60 -20.37
C ARG A 291 32.96 31.72 -20.79
N TYR A 292 32.26 31.55 -21.91
CA TYR A 292 31.47 32.61 -22.55
C TYR A 292 29.95 32.45 -22.45
N SER A 293 29.42 31.24 -22.25
CA SER A 293 27.97 31.00 -22.15
C SER A 293 27.40 31.57 -20.84
N ALA A 294 26.26 32.25 -20.96
CA ALA A 294 25.46 32.71 -19.83
C ALA A 294 24.60 31.60 -19.20
N LEU A 295 24.32 30.53 -19.96
CA LEU A 295 23.46 29.40 -19.54
C LEU A 295 24.17 28.43 -18.58
N TYR A 296 25.49 28.31 -18.67
CA TYR A 296 26.29 27.37 -17.87
C TYR A 296 27.45 28.06 -17.15
N PRO A 297 27.18 29.01 -16.23
CA PRO A 297 28.24 29.63 -15.45
C PRO A 297 28.91 28.57 -14.57
N ARG A 298 30.24 28.44 -14.67
CA ARG A 298 31.02 27.55 -13.82
C ARG A 298 31.01 28.08 -12.39
N ARG A 299 30.06 27.62 -11.55
CA ARG A 299 29.97 27.97 -10.13
C ARG A 299 30.71 26.96 -9.26
N PRO A 300 31.33 27.40 -8.14
CA PRO A 300 31.68 26.48 -7.07
C PRO A 300 30.42 25.81 -6.54
N ARG A 301 30.51 24.51 -6.26
CA ARG A 301 29.38 23.70 -5.81
C ARG A 301 28.84 24.28 -4.49
N PRO A 302 27.52 24.53 -4.37
CA PRO A 302 26.93 24.94 -3.09
C PRO A 302 27.19 23.86 -2.03
N ALA A 303 27.14 24.26 -0.76
CA ALA A 303 27.29 23.32 0.35
C ALA A 303 26.19 22.24 0.27
N PRO A 304 26.49 20.97 0.59
CA PRO A 304 25.51 19.89 0.47
C PRO A 304 24.37 20.11 1.46
N THR A 305 23.17 20.33 0.94
CA THR A 305 21.88 20.29 1.63
C THR A 305 21.16 18.97 1.35
N ASP A 306 20.16 18.62 2.17
CA ASP A 306 19.35 17.40 1.97
C ASP A 306 18.68 17.39 0.58
N PHE A 307 18.18 18.54 0.12
CA PHE A 307 17.65 18.72 -1.24
C PHE A 307 18.70 18.42 -2.31
N SER A 308 19.90 19.00 -2.20
CA SER A 308 20.97 18.78 -3.19
C SER A 308 21.41 17.32 -3.26
N ALA A 309 21.46 16.63 -2.11
CA ALA A 309 21.79 15.22 -2.04
C ALA A 309 20.70 14.34 -2.68
N HIS A 310 19.43 14.71 -2.52
CA HIS A 310 18.31 14.06 -3.22
C HIS A 310 18.42 14.23 -4.74
N VAL A 311 18.55 15.46 -5.23
CA VAL A 311 18.65 15.77 -6.67
C VAL A 311 19.81 15.01 -7.31
N GLU A 312 20.99 15.02 -6.69
CA GLU A 312 22.15 14.30 -7.23
C GLU A 312 21.94 12.77 -7.29
N ARG A 313 21.25 12.21 -6.29
CA ARG A 313 20.91 10.78 -6.25
C ARG A 313 19.89 10.45 -7.32
N THR A 314 18.82 11.24 -7.46
CA THR A 314 17.78 11.06 -8.47
C THR A 314 18.36 11.19 -9.89
N VAL A 315 19.18 12.21 -10.16
CA VAL A 315 19.85 12.38 -11.46
C VAL A 315 20.68 11.14 -11.80
N ARG A 316 21.45 10.62 -10.84
CA ARG A 316 22.23 9.38 -11.07
C ARG A 316 21.31 8.21 -11.38
N GLN A 317 20.29 7.99 -10.57
CA GLN A 317 19.34 6.88 -10.72
C GLN A 317 18.61 6.93 -12.08
N GLN A 318 18.10 8.08 -12.49
CA GLN A 318 17.38 8.23 -13.77
C GLN A 318 18.31 8.02 -14.97
N PHE A 319 19.51 8.60 -14.96
CA PHE A 319 20.47 8.39 -16.06
C PHE A 319 21.02 6.96 -16.13
N ASP A 320 21.08 6.25 -14.99
CA ASP A 320 21.48 4.85 -14.95
C ASP A 320 20.34 3.93 -15.41
N LYS A 321 19.07 4.28 -15.12
CA LYS A 321 17.87 3.61 -15.65
C LYS A 321 17.81 3.63 -17.18
N HIS A 322 18.17 4.75 -17.80
CA HIS A 322 18.20 4.90 -19.26
C HIS A 322 19.55 4.50 -19.90
N ALA A 323 20.49 3.96 -19.12
CA ALA A 323 21.77 3.51 -19.66
C ALA A 323 21.61 2.25 -20.53
N PRO A 324 22.36 2.13 -21.64
CA PRO A 324 22.32 0.95 -22.48
C PRO A 324 22.73 -0.33 -21.72
N THR A 325 22.13 -1.47 -22.11
CA THR A 325 22.34 -2.76 -21.45
C THR A 325 23.75 -3.32 -21.66
N SER A 326 24.39 -3.01 -22.80
CA SER A 326 25.74 -3.52 -23.08
C SER A 326 26.82 -2.79 -22.28
N ALA A 327 27.74 -3.56 -21.66
CA ALA A 327 28.76 -3.02 -20.76
C ALA A 327 29.67 -1.97 -21.45
N ALA A 328 30.09 -2.23 -22.69
CA ALA A 328 30.94 -1.31 -23.44
C ALA A 328 30.24 0.00 -23.80
N GLN A 329 28.94 -0.03 -24.13
CA GLN A 329 28.17 1.18 -24.39
C GLN A 329 27.83 1.91 -23.10
N ARG A 330 27.62 1.21 -21.98
CA ARG A 330 27.36 1.82 -20.68
C ARG A 330 28.52 2.68 -20.22
N SER A 331 29.76 2.22 -20.39
CA SER A 331 30.95 3.05 -20.10
C SER A 331 31.02 4.29 -21.00
N ARG A 332 30.70 4.16 -22.29
CA ARG A 332 30.64 5.31 -23.21
C ARG A 332 29.54 6.30 -22.87
N TRP A 333 28.37 5.81 -22.50
CA TRP A 333 27.24 6.60 -22.01
C TRP A 333 27.60 7.36 -20.74
N ALA A 334 28.24 6.69 -19.77
CA ALA A 334 28.66 7.31 -18.51
C ALA A 334 29.65 8.47 -18.76
N VAL A 335 30.62 8.28 -19.66
CA VAL A 335 31.58 9.34 -20.02
C VAL A 335 30.90 10.48 -20.78
N ALA A 336 30.05 10.16 -21.77
CA ALA A 336 29.35 11.17 -22.57
C ALA A 336 28.39 12.02 -21.72
N THR A 337 27.63 11.40 -20.82
CA THR A 337 26.61 12.09 -20.02
C THR A 337 27.14 12.71 -18.73
N MET A 338 28.40 12.49 -18.36
CA MET A 338 28.97 13.00 -17.10
C MET A 338 28.79 14.52 -16.95
N ARG A 339 29.04 15.27 -18.03
CA ARG A 339 28.89 16.74 -18.03
C ARG A 339 27.43 17.15 -17.92
N ALA A 340 26.54 16.50 -18.66
CA ALA A 340 25.10 16.76 -18.63
C ALA A 340 24.51 16.50 -17.24
N ARG A 341 24.84 15.36 -16.61
CA ARG A 341 24.41 15.01 -15.24
C ARG A 341 24.83 16.07 -14.22
N THR A 342 26.10 16.49 -14.27
CA THR A 342 26.64 17.48 -13.32
C THR A 342 26.00 18.85 -13.51
N LEU A 343 25.84 19.30 -14.76
CA LEU A 343 25.20 20.58 -15.06
C LEU A 343 23.72 20.57 -14.69
N LEU A 344 23.00 19.49 -14.97
CA LEU A 344 21.58 19.34 -14.63
C LEU A 344 21.36 19.39 -13.12
N ALA A 345 22.13 18.62 -12.34
CA ALA A 345 22.01 18.65 -10.88
C ALA A 345 22.25 20.05 -10.31
N GLN A 346 23.26 20.75 -10.83
CA GLN A 346 23.58 22.11 -10.41
C GLN A 346 22.49 23.12 -10.81
N ASP A 347 21.94 23.00 -12.03
CA ASP A 347 20.85 23.85 -12.55
C ASP A 347 19.56 23.67 -11.74
N ILE A 348 19.16 22.44 -11.42
CA ILE A 348 17.99 22.17 -10.58
C ILE A 348 18.17 22.73 -9.17
N VAL A 349 19.35 22.54 -8.56
CA VAL A 349 19.64 23.12 -7.24
C VAL A 349 19.60 24.65 -7.29
N ASP A 350 20.19 25.27 -8.31
CA ASP A 350 20.19 26.73 -8.45
C ASP A 350 18.77 27.31 -8.67
N ARG A 351 17.85 26.59 -9.31
CA ARG A 351 16.47 27.06 -9.61
C ARG A 351 15.45 26.79 -8.49
N TYR A 352 15.62 25.72 -7.72
CA TYR A 352 14.57 25.21 -6.81
C TYR A 352 15.00 25.11 -5.34
N ALA A 353 16.24 25.46 -4.99
CA ALA A 353 16.67 25.46 -3.59
C ALA A 353 16.10 26.63 -2.76
N ASP A 354 15.70 27.74 -3.39
CA ASP A 354 15.16 28.93 -2.71
C ASP A 354 14.00 29.55 -3.51
N PRO A 355 12.73 29.48 -3.04
CA PRO A 355 12.26 28.75 -1.86
C PRO A 355 12.36 27.23 -2.05
N GLU A 356 12.64 26.50 -0.96
CA GLU A 356 12.81 25.05 -0.97
C GLU A 356 11.51 24.33 -1.33
N VAL A 357 11.50 23.65 -2.47
CA VAL A 357 10.40 22.80 -2.94
C VAL A 357 10.58 21.38 -2.41
N SER A 358 9.48 20.63 -2.24
CA SER A 358 9.54 19.20 -1.91
C SER A 358 10.50 18.47 -2.87
N PRO A 359 11.51 17.72 -2.38
CA PRO A 359 12.55 17.14 -3.23
C PRO A 359 12.02 16.27 -4.38
N GLY A 360 10.88 15.59 -4.18
CA GLY A 360 10.25 14.77 -5.22
C GLY A 360 9.58 15.55 -6.34
N ALA A 361 9.16 16.80 -6.10
CA ALA A 361 8.38 17.59 -7.07
C ALA A 361 9.16 17.93 -8.35
N VAL A 362 10.49 17.82 -8.32
CA VAL A 362 11.39 18.03 -9.48
C VAL A 362 11.84 16.73 -10.14
N ASP A 363 11.48 15.56 -9.61
CA ASP A 363 11.90 14.26 -10.12
C ASP A 363 11.40 14.02 -11.56
N TRP A 364 10.21 14.55 -11.90
CA TRP A 364 9.65 14.48 -13.25
C TRP A 364 10.53 15.21 -14.28
N LEU A 365 11.05 16.38 -13.92
CA LEU A 365 11.91 17.20 -14.77
C LEU A 365 13.26 16.50 -14.99
N ILE A 366 13.82 15.90 -13.93
CA ILE A 366 15.04 15.10 -14.00
C ILE A 366 14.84 13.88 -14.91
N ALA A 367 13.71 13.18 -14.79
CA ALA A 367 13.37 12.04 -15.63
C ALA A 367 13.24 12.45 -17.10
N TRP A 368 12.53 13.56 -17.39
CA TRP A 368 12.39 14.11 -18.74
C TRP A 368 13.76 14.43 -19.38
N TYR A 369 14.65 15.09 -18.63
CA TYR A 369 16.01 15.39 -19.12
C TYR A 369 16.83 14.13 -19.38
N ALA A 370 16.74 13.13 -18.50
CA ALA A 370 17.45 11.85 -18.68
C ALA A 370 16.96 11.11 -19.93
N GLU A 371 15.64 11.06 -20.15
CA GLU A 371 15.03 10.42 -21.30
C GLU A 371 15.37 11.13 -22.61
N ASN A 372 15.27 12.46 -22.66
CA ASN A 372 15.62 13.26 -23.83
C ASN A 372 17.12 13.09 -24.19
N THR A 373 18.00 13.08 -23.18
CA THR A 373 19.43 12.80 -23.39
C THR A 373 19.66 11.39 -23.95
N ALA A 374 18.91 10.40 -23.48
CA ALA A 374 19.00 9.03 -23.98
C ALA A 374 18.49 8.89 -25.42
N ARG A 375 17.39 9.59 -25.76
CA ARG A 375 16.86 9.67 -27.13
C ARG A 375 17.89 10.26 -28.08
N ARG A 376 18.47 11.42 -27.75
CA ARG A 376 19.51 12.09 -28.56
C ARG A 376 20.76 11.23 -28.75
N TRP A 377 21.22 10.57 -27.68
CA TRP A 377 22.36 9.65 -27.75
C TRP A 377 22.09 8.44 -28.66
N THR A 378 20.90 7.86 -28.57
CA THR A 378 20.50 6.70 -29.39
C THR A 378 20.35 7.09 -30.86
N ALA A 379 19.79 8.28 -31.13
CA ALA A 379 19.66 8.84 -32.48
C ALA A 379 21.02 9.18 -33.13
N ARG A 380 22.14 9.09 -32.37
CA ARG A 380 23.49 9.51 -32.78
C ARG A 380 23.49 10.92 -33.37
N GLU A 381 22.62 11.80 -32.86
CA GLU A 381 22.71 13.19 -33.23
C GLU A 381 24.08 13.71 -32.80
N PRO A 382 24.91 14.20 -33.73
CA PRO A 382 26.17 14.80 -33.36
C PRO A 382 25.85 15.99 -32.44
N GLU A 383 26.42 16.00 -31.23
CA GLU A 383 26.24 17.08 -30.24
C GLU A 383 26.48 18.48 -30.82
N ASP A 384 27.26 18.58 -31.90
CA ASP A 384 27.36 19.76 -32.77
C ASP A 384 28.05 19.34 -34.09
N PRO A 385 27.33 19.14 -35.23
CA PRO A 385 27.93 18.70 -36.49
C PRO A 385 28.98 19.69 -37.03
N ASP A 386 28.87 20.97 -36.64
CA ASP A 386 29.78 22.02 -37.09
C ASP A 386 31.06 22.09 -36.27
N ARG A 387 31.17 21.36 -35.15
CA ARG A 387 32.28 21.51 -34.20
C ARG A 387 33.64 21.30 -34.84
N LEU A 388 33.76 20.32 -35.74
CA LEU A 388 35.01 20.03 -36.46
C LEU A 388 35.37 21.13 -37.46
N LEU A 389 34.39 21.65 -38.21
CA LEU A 389 34.57 22.76 -39.13
C LEU A 389 34.98 24.05 -38.39
N ARG A 390 34.36 24.29 -37.23
CA ARG A 390 34.66 25.44 -36.39
C ARG A 390 36.06 25.33 -35.74
N LEU A 391 36.48 24.12 -35.35
CA LEU A 391 37.83 23.87 -34.81
C LEU A 391 38.91 24.05 -35.87
N SER A 392 38.67 23.61 -37.11
CA SER A 392 39.61 23.82 -38.21
C SER A 392 39.72 25.31 -38.56
N MET A 393 38.60 26.05 -38.59
CA MET A 393 38.63 27.50 -38.79
C MET A 393 39.39 28.24 -37.69
N LEU A 394 39.30 27.82 -36.43
CA LEU A 394 40.12 28.37 -35.35
C LEU A 394 41.61 28.07 -35.52
N ALA A 395 41.97 26.86 -35.93
CA ALA A 395 43.36 26.50 -36.19
C ALA A 395 43.94 27.32 -37.35
N VAL A 396 43.14 27.55 -38.41
CA VAL A 396 43.51 28.44 -39.52
C VAL A 396 43.68 29.87 -39.02
N GLY A 397 42.70 30.43 -38.29
CA GLY A 397 42.77 31.78 -37.75
C GLY A 397 43.99 31.99 -36.84
N LEU A 398 44.30 31.01 -35.98
CA LEU A 398 45.47 31.04 -35.11
C LEU A 398 46.78 30.94 -35.91
N GLY A 399 46.85 30.06 -36.91
CA GLY A 399 48.01 29.91 -37.79
C GLY A 399 48.29 31.19 -38.59
N THR A 400 47.25 31.80 -39.17
CA THR A 400 47.34 33.06 -39.89
C THR A 400 47.79 34.21 -38.97
N PHE A 401 47.24 34.27 -37.75
CA PHE A 401 47.64 35.28 -36.77
C PHE A 401 49.11 35.14 -36.33
N VAL A 402 49.53 33.93 -35.94
CA VAL A 402 50.91 33.67 -35.49
C VAL A 402 51.92 33.86 -36.63
N GLY A 403 51.60 33.39 -37.83
CA GLY A 403 52.44 33.55 -39.02
C GLY A 403 52.61 35.01 -39.42
N GLY A 404 51.51 35.79 -39.41
CA GLY A 404 51.55 37.24 -39.64
C GLY A 404 52.40 37.95 -38.60
N TRP A 405 52.25 37.59 -37.32
CA TRP A 405 53.00 38.22 -36.24
C TRP A 405 54.51 37.90 -36.26
N TYR A 406 54.87 36.65 -36.61
CA TYR A 406 56.25 36.22 -36.75
C TYR A 406 56.96 37.00 -37.86
N TYR A 407 56.31 37.15 -39.02
CA TYR A 407 56.85 37.92 -40.14
C TYR A 407 56.96 39.42 -39.80
N ALA A 408 55.96 39.97 -39.12
CA ALA A 408 56.01 41.35 -38.63
C ALA A 408 57.22 41.60 -37.70
N LEU A 409 57.49 40.66 -36.79
CA LEU A 409 58.59 40.75 -35.84
C LEU A 409 59.97 40.68 -36.52
N ASP A 410 60.12 39.81 -37.52
CA ASP A 410 61.35 39.70 -38.33
C ASP A 410 61.68 41.05 -38.99
N GLU A 411 60.71 41.67 -39.66
CA GLU A 411 60.89 42.99 -40.28
C GLU A 411 61.13 44.12 -39.28
N MET A 412 60.40 44.15 -38.15
CA MET A 412 60.62 45.17 -37.11
C MET A 412 62.03 45.13 -36.52
N THR A 413 62.59 43.93 -36.34
CA THR A 413 63.94 43.77 -35.77
C THR A 413 65.07 44.17 -36.71
N LYS A 414 64.82 44.16 -38.04
CA LYS A 414 65.75 44.68 -39.06
C LYS A 414 65.83 46.20 -39.05
N VAL A 415 64.71 46.88 -38.76
CA VAL A 415 64.64 48.35 -38.71
C VAL A 415 65.20 48.89 -37.39
N GLN A 416 64.60 48.53 -36.25
CA GLN A 416 65.02 49.05 -34.95
C GLN A 416 64.64 48.12 -33.78
N LYS A 417 65.63 47.40 -33.26
CA LYS A 417 65.45 46.39 -32.20
C LYS A 417 64.85 46.94 -30.90
N THR A 418 65.21 48.16 -30.48
CA THR A 418 64.74 48.74 -29.21
C THR A 418 63.29 49.19 -29.24
N VAL A 419 62.81 49.68 -30.38
CA VAL A 419 61.40 50.10 -30.51
C VAL A 419 60.51 48.88 -30.75
N ALA A 420 61.02 47.87 -31.47
CA ALA A 420 60.35 46.59 -31.62
C ALA A 420 60.10 45.89 -30.28
N THR A 421 61.07 45.88 -29.36
CA THR A 421 60.88 45.29 -28.02
C THR A 421 59.84 46.05 -27.19
N VAL A 422 59.80 47.38 -27.27
CA VAL A 422 58.78 48.20 -26.59
C VAL A 422 57.38 47.91 -27.16
N ALA A 423 57.24 47.82 -28.49
CA ALA A 423 55.98 47.48 -29.15
C ALA A 423 55.45 46.12 -28.68
N VAL A 424 56.31 45.10 -28.63
CA VAL A 424 55.96 43.76 -28.14
C VAL A 424 55.58 43.80 -26.66
N LEU A 425 56.32 44.52 -25.82
CA LEU A 425 56.01 44.65 -24.39
C LEU A 425 54.64 45.30 -24.17
N TRP A 426 54.30 46.34 -24.92
CA TRP A 426 52.98 47.00 -24.84
C TRP A 426 51.85 46.07 -25.26
N LEU A 427 52.05 45.29 -26.32
CA LEU A 427 51.07 44.31 -26.77
C LEU A 427 50.86 43.19 -25.75
N VAL A 428 51.94 42.65 -25.17
CA VAL A 428 51.87 41.62 -24.14
C VAL A 428 51.20 42.16 -22.87
N ALA A 429 51.60 43.34 -22.40
CA ALA A 429 51.02 43.98 -21.22
C ALA A 429 49.53 44.31 -21.44
N GLY A 430 49.18 44.85 -22.61
CA GLY A 430 47.81 45.14 -23.00
C GLY A 430 46.95 43.88 -23.11
N ALA A 431 47.46 42.81 -23.72
CA ALA A 431 46.78 41.52 -23.80
C ALA A 431 46.54 40.88 -22.42
N VAL A 432 47.51 40.96 -21.51
CA VAL A 432 47.38 40.46 -20.13
C VAL A 432 46.32 41.25 -19.36
N LEU A 433 46.28 42.59 -19.52
CA LEU A 433 45.26 43.43 -18.90
C LEU A 433 43.86 43.17 -19.46
N LEU A 434 43.72 42.96 -20.78
CA LEU A 434 42.45 42.58 -21.40
C LEU A 434 41.98 41.20 -20.96
N ALA A 435 42.88 40.21 -20.86
CA ALA A 435 42.56 38.88 -20.34
C ALA A 435 42.14 38.92 -18.86
N ARG A 436 42.79 39.77 -18.05
CA ARG A 436 42.52 39.91 -16.61
C ARG A 436 41.26 40.71 -16.31
N SER A 437 40.90 41.68 -17.16
CA SER A 437 39.66 42.46 -17.07
C SER A 437 38.42 41.70 -17.53
N ARG A 438 38.58 40.49 -18.12
CA ARG A 438 37.47 39.69 -18.67
C ARG A 438 36.62 40.44 -19.72
N ALA A 439 37.23 41.43 -20.39
CA ALA A 439 36.55 42.21 -21.42
C ALA A 439 36.10 41.33 -22.61
N ASP A 440 36.85 40.28 -22.91
CA ASP A 440 36.50 39.23 -23.85
C ASP A 440 35.17 38.53 -23.48
N VAL A 441 35.00 38.20 -22.20
CA VAL A 441 33.78 37.57 -21.68
C VAL A 441 32.59 38.52 -21.73
N TYR A 442 32.80 39.79 -21.39
CA TYR A 442 31.75 40.80 -21.43
C TYR A 442 31.22 41.02 -22.86
N VAL A 443 32.11 41.20 -23.84
CA VAL A 443 31.73 41.45 -25.23
C VAL A 443 31.07 40.21 -25.84
N ALA A 444 31.65 39.02 -25.64
CA ALA A 444 31.06 37.77 -26.12
C ALA A 444 29.66 37.56 -25.55
N ARG A 445 29.47 37.76 -24.24
CA ARG A 445 28.16 37.65 -23.59
C ARG A 445 27.18 38.66 -24.12
N ARG A 446 27.57 39.93 -24.28
CA ARG A 446 26.68 40.97 -24.81
C ARG A 446 26.11 40.61 -26.17
N HIS A 447 26.93 40.01 -27.05
CA HIS A 447 26.48 39.54 -28.36
C HIS A 447 25.69 38.23 -28.29
N SER A 448 26.00 37.34 -27.34
CA SER A 448 25.29 36.07 -27.18
C SER A 448 24.00 36.17 -26.37
N VAL A 449 23.75 37.25 -25.61
CA VAL A 449 22.57 37.35 -24.72
C VAL A 449 21.26 37.08 -25.46
N ALA A 450 21.06 37.63 -26.65
CA ALA A 450 19.82 37.42 -27.39
C ALA A 450 19.66 35.96 -27.85
N ALA A 451 20.76 35.32 -28.25
CA ALA A 451 20.75 33.90 -28.63
C ALA A 451 20.59 32.98 -27.41
N ASP A 452 21.26 33.30 -26.30
CA ASP A 452 21.14 32.60 -25.02
C ASP A 452 19.74 32.76 -24.41
N GLN A 453 19.08 33.91 -24.62
CA GLN A 453 17.67 34.16 -24.25
C GLN A 453 16.73 33.33 -25.09
N ALA A 454 16.85 33.39 -26.43
CA ALA A 454 16.01 32.60 -27.31
C ALA A 454 16.14 31.09 -27.04
N GLU A 455 17.35 30.62 -26.71
CA GLU A 455 17.57 29.22 -26.33
C GLU A 455 16.96 28.88 -24.96
N ALA A 456 17.07 29.78 -23.98
CA ALA A 456 16.44 29.59 -22.67
C ALA A 456 14.91 29.55 -22.78
N ASP A 457 14.33 30.44 -23.58
CA ASP A 457 12.88 30.52 -23.80
C ASP A 457 12.38 29.26 -24.52
N ARG A 458 13.10 28.78 -25.54
CA ARG A 458 12.78 27.51 -26.22
C ARG A 458 12.80 26.31 -25.27
N ILE A 459 13.83 26.21 -24.43
CA ILE A 459 13.91 25.13 -23.43
C ILE A 459 12.76 25.25 -22.43
N LEU A 460 12.42 26.47 -22.00
CA LEU A 460 11.31 26.68 -21.08
C LEU A 460 9.98 26.26 -21.70
N GLU A 461 9.72 26.60 -22.97
CA GLU A 461 8.52 26.15 -23.70
C GLU A 461 8.44 24.62 -23.78
N GLU A 462 9.56 23.95 -24.09
CA GLU A 462 9.64 22.48 -24.10
C GLU A 462 9.40 21.88 -22.69
N GLU A 463 9.99 22.49 -21.65
CA GLU A 463 9.79 22.09 -20.25
C GLU A 463 8.31 22.28 -19.83
N THR A 464 7.67 23.37 -20.24
CA THR A 464 6.26 23.68 -19.92
C THR A 464 5.30 22.72 -20.60
N PHE A 465 5.52 22.41 -21.88
CA PHE A 465 4.71 21.42 -22.59
C PHE A 465 4.80 20.03 -21.94
N ALA A 466 6.03 19.61 -21.58
CA ALA A 466 6.24 18.34 -20.89
C ALA A 466 5.60 18.32 -19.48
N HIS A 467 5.57 19.46 -18.80
CA HIS A 467 4.86 19.61 -17.53
C HIS A 467 3.35 19.44 -17.70
N GLU A 468 2.75 20.07 -18.72
CA GLU A 468 1.32 19.94 -19.02
C GLU A 468 0.94 18.49 -19.33
N GLU A 469 1.71 17.80 -20.18
CA GLU A 469 1.53 16.37 -20.48
C GLU A 469 1.63 15.51 -19.20
N ARG A 470 2.56 15.84 -18.31
CA ARG A 470 2.72 15.12 -17.03
C ARG A 470 1.57 15.38 -16.08
N VAL A 471 1.04 16.59 -16.02
CA VAL A 471 -0.14 16.93 -15.21
C VAL A 471 -1.37 16.22 -15.74
N GLU A 472 -1.56 16.18 -17.06
CA GLU A 472 -2.66 15.45 -17.71
C GLU A 472 -2.58 13.94 -17.42
N LEU A 473 -1.37 13.36 -17.49
CA LEU A 473 -1.14 11.95 -17.16
C LEU A 473 -1.47 11.61 -15.69
N LEU A 474 -1.36 12.59 -14.78
CA LEU A 474 -1.66 12.44 -13.36
C LEU A 474 -3.09 12.88 -12.99
N ALA A 475 -3.91 13.31 -13.96
CA ALA A 475 -5.23 13.87 -13.71
C ALA A 475 -6.24 12.83 -13.19
N ASP A 476 -6.11 11.58 -13.62
CA ASP A 476 -6.92 10.42 -13.22
C ASP A 476 -6.39 9.72 -11.95
N ARG A 477 -5.54 10.40 -11.17
CA ARG A 477 -5.02 9.86 -9.90
C ARG A 477 -6.17 9.41 -8.99
N PRO A 478 -6.02 8.27 -8.29
CA PRO A 478 -7.00 7.85 -7.31
C PRO A 478 -6.93 8.72 -6.06
N ASP A 479 -8.05 8.83 -5.35
CA ASP A 479 -8.12 9.48 -4.04
C ASP A 479 -7.75 8.50 -2.91
N ASP A 480 -7.47 8.99 -1.69
CA ASP A 480 -7.15 8.11 -0.55
C ASP A 480 -8.31 7.16 -0.21
N ASP A 481 -9.55 7.63 -0.35
CA ASP A 481 -10.75 6.81 -0.12
C ASP A 481 -10.84 5.64 -1.11
N GLU A 482 -10.49 5.89 -2.38
CA GLU A 482 -10.47 4.86 -3.42
C GLU A 482 -9.36 3.83 -3.15
N MET A 483 -8.18 4.30 -2.73
CA MET A 483 -7.07 3.45 -2.31
C MET A 483 -7.46 2.57 -1.10
N ALA A 484 -8.16 3.14 -0.12
CA ALA A 484 -8.65 2.41 1.05
C ALA A 484 -9.66 1.32 0.64
N GLN A 485 -10.60 1.66 -0.23
CA GLN A 485 -11.62 0.75 -0.70
C GLN A 485 -11.03 -0.46 -1.45
N TRP A 486 -10.03 -0.25 -2.32
CA TRP A 486 -9.33 -1.35 -2.97
C TRP A 486 -8.59 -2.24 -1.97
N LEU A 487 -7.97 -1.66 -0.95
CA LEU A 487 -7.29 -2.42 0.10
C LEU A 487 -8.28 -3.27 0.90
N ASP A 488 -9.48 -2.77 1.20
CA ASP A 488 -10.52 -3.53 1.89
C ASP A 488 -11.02 -4.73 1.07
N TYR A 489 -11.21 -4.55 -0.24
CA TYR A 489 -11.53 -5.66 -1.13
C TYR A 489 -10.41 -6.70 -1.18
N ASP A 490 -9.14 -6.27 -1.17
CA ASP A 490 -8.01 -7.20 -1.08
C ASP A 490 -7.97 -7.94 0.27
N LYS A 491 -8.22 -7.27 1.40
CA LYS A 491 -8.29 -7.92 2.72
C LYS A 491 -9.35 -9.03 2.73
N ILE A 492 -10.55 -8.74 2.20
CA ILE A 492 -11.65 -9.72 2.08
C ILE A 492 -11.21 -10.91 1.21
N TYR A 493 -10.62 -10.63 0.04
CA TYR A 493 -10.15 -11.66 -0.88
C TYR A 493 -9.06 -12.55 -0.26
N LEU A 494 -8.07 -11.95 0.41
CA LEU A 494 -6.96 -12.64 1.05
C LEU A 494 -7.42 -13.51 2.22
N LYS A 495 -8.40 -13.03 3.01
CA LYS A 495 -9.05 -13.85 4.05
C LYS A 495 -9.64 -15.11 3.45
N THR A 496 -10.46 -14.99 2.41
CA THR A 496 -11.08 -16.16 1.76
C THR A 496 -10.04 -17.07 1.12
N LEU A 497 -9.01 -16.51 0.50
CA LEU A 497 -7.91 -17.29 -0.06
C LEU A 497 -7.22 -18.14 1.01
N ALA A 498 -6.93 -17.55 2.17
CA ALA A 498 -6.36 -18.26 3.32
C ALA A 498 -7.31 -19.35 3.84
N MET A 499 -8.61 -19.07 3.93
CA MET A 499 -9.60 -20.06 4.39
C MET A 499 -9.68 -21.28 3.48
N ASN A 500 -9.81 -21.06 2.17
CA ASN A 500 -9.92 -22.13 1.17
C ASN A 500 -8.70 -23.06 1.20
N GLN A 501 -7.52 -22.51 1.47
CA GLN A 501 -6.27 -23.27 1.54
C GLN A 501 -6.16 -24.18 2.77
N TYR A 502 -6.81 -23.80 3.88
CA TYR A 502 -6.92 -24.67 5.05
C TYR A 502 -8.18 -25.54 5.03
N GLY A 503 -9.00 -25.47 3.96
CA GLY A 503 -10.29 -26.15 3.90
C GLY A 503 -11.26 -25.68 4.99
N LEU A 504 -11.15 -24.42 5.42
CA LEU A 504 -11.99 -23.84 6.45
C LEU A 504 -13.19 -23.12 5.84
N THR A 505 -14.33 -23.24 6.49
CA THR A 505 -15.54 -22.47 6.19
C THR A 505 -15.67 -21.30 7.17
N ASN A 506 -16.55 -20.32 6.88
CA ASN A 506 -16.78 -19.19 7.80
C ASN A 506 -17.29 -19.65 9.17
N ARG A 507 -17.89 -20.85 9.24
CA ARG A 507 -18.41 -21.45 10.47
C ARG A 507 -17.32 -22.01 11.37
N ASP A 508 -16.21 -22.44 10.78
CA ASP A 508 -15.03 -22.93 11.51
C ASP A 508 -14.24 -21.78 12.16
N LEU A 509 -14.51 -20.54 11.72
CA LEU A 509 -13.89 -19.34 12.26
C LEU A 509 -14.64 -18.83 13.48
N ILE A 510 -13.91 -18.76 14.60
CA ILE A 510 -14.34 -17.99 15.75
C ILE A 510 -14.21 -16.51 15.41
N THR A 511 -13.05 -16.12 14.90
CA THR A 511 -12.77 -14.75 14.48
C THR A 511 -11.57 -14.75 13.53
N HIS A 512 -11.29 -13.60 12.92
CA HIS A 512 -10.15 -13.41 12.05
C HIS A 512 -9.55 -12.02 12.26
N ALA A 513 -8.27 -11.89 11.93
CA ALA A 513 -7.55 -10.62 11.90
C ALA A 513 -6.71 -10.56 10.62
N VAL A 514 -6.75 -9.43 9.91
CA VAL A 514 -5.95 -9.18 8.71
C VAL A 514 -5.13 -7.93 8.96
N LEU A 515 -3.80 -8.09 9.00
CA LEU A 515 -2.86 -7.02 9.33
C LEU A 515 -1.97 -6.74 8.11
N PRO A 516 -2.20 -5.63 7.37
CA PRO A 516 -1.31 -5.20 6.30
C PRO A 516 -0.12 -4.39 6.84
N GLU A 517 1.08 -4.72 6.39
CA GLU A 517 2.34 -4.05 6.70
C GLU A 517 2.98 -3.55 5.40
N GLY A 518 3.56 -2.35 5.37
CA GLY A 518 4.29 -1.86 4.21
C GLY A 518 5.59 -2.64 4.00
N THR A 519 5.94 -2.99 2.77
CA THR A 519 7.24 -3.66 2.51
C THR A 519 8.39 -2.66 2.62
N GLU A 520 9.60 -3.11 2.98
CA GLU A 520 10.78 -2.24 3.11
C GLU A 520 11.11 -1.45 1.84
N THR A 521 10.73 -1.98 0.66
CA THR A 521 10.95 -1.37 -0.64
C THR A 521 9.71 -0.66 -1.20
N ALA A 522 8.59 -0.64 -0.49
CA ALA A 522 7.37 0.00 -0.94
C ALA A 522 7.50 1.52 -1.01
N ARG A 523 6.85 2.11 -2.01
CA ARG A 523 6.60 3.56 -2.01
C ARG A 523 5.54 3.86 -0.98
N ARG A 524 5.72 4.95 -0.24
CA ARG A 524 4.79 5.42 0.80
C ARG A 524 3.96 6.60 0.29
N SER A 525 2.75 6.75 0.84
CA SER A 525 1.86 7.88 0.57
C SER A 525 2.58 9.22 0.64
N ARG A 526 2.22 10.11 -0.29
CA ARG A 526 2.81 11.43 -0.47
C ARG A 526 2.41 12.42 0.63
N VAL A 527 1.17 12.33 1.09
CA VAL A 527 0.57 13.32 2.01
C VAL A 527 1.21 13.17 3.38
N LYS A 528 1.96 14.18 3.80
CA LYS A 528 2.49 14.27 5.17
C LYS A 528 1.29 14.35 6.12
N GLY A 529 1.14 13.37 7.02
CA GLY A 529 -0.02 13.28 7.93
C GLY A 529 -1.30 12.70 7.30
N GLY A 530 -1.23 12.14 6.10
CA GLY A 530 -2.28 11.25 5.59
C GLY A 530 -2.13 9.84 6.18
N GLN A 531 -3.13 8.98 5.95
CA GLN A 531 -2.98 7.57 6.30
C GLN A 531 -1.81 6.96 5.51
N PRO A 532 -1.01 6.08 6.13
CA PRO A 532 0.07 5.42 5.44
C PRO A 532 -0.51 4.45 4.40
N ARG A 533 -0.31 4.76 3.12
CA ARG A 533 -0.57 3.84 2.01
C ARG A 533 0.75 3.40 1.41
N PHE A 534 0.79 2.16 0.92
CA PHE A 534 2.00 1.56 0.38
C PHE A 534 1.74 0.98 -1.00
N SER A 535 2.74 1.03 -1.87
CA SER A 535 2.64 0.39 -3.19
C SER A 535 2.70 -1.14 -3.12
N ALA A 536 3.17 -1.70 -2.01
CA ALA A 536 3.21 -3.13 -1.78
C ALA A 536 3.08 -3.41 -0.28
N TYR A 537 2.39 -4.50 0.05
CA TYR A 537 2.11 -4.91 1.42
C TYR A 537 2.62 -6.32 1.71
N VAL A 538 2.99 -6.58 2.94
CA VAL A 538 3.01 -7.91 3.54
C VAL A 538 1.74 -8.03 4.37
N VAL A 539 0.86 -8.94 4.01
CA VAL A 539 -0.42 -9.14 4.69
C VAL A 539 -0.36 -10.40 5.54
N TRP A 540 -0.63 -10.23 6.83
CA TRP A 540 -0.75 -11.31 7.79
C TRP A 540 -2.22 -11.61 8.05
N VAL A 541 -2.67 -12.81 7.70
CA VAL A 541 -4.03 -13.29 7.94
C VAL A 541 -4.01 -14.30 9.07
N PHE A 542 -4.67 -13.98 10.19
CA PHE A 542 -4.88 -14.87 11.32
C PHE A 542 -6.32 -15.37 11.28
N LEU A 543 -6.48 -16.69 11.22
CA LEU A 543 -7.76 -17.40 11.28
C LEU A 543 -7.83 -18.16 12.60
N LEU A 544 -8.70 -17.71 13.50
CA LEU A 544 -8.85 -18.31 14.82
C LEU A 544 -9.97 -19.33 14.77
N THR A 545 -9.62 -20.60 14.96
CA THR A 545 -10.57 -21.73 14.95
C THR A 545 -10.65 -22.35 16.34
N VAL A 546 -11.56 -23.31 16.53
CA VAL A 546 -11.65 -24.06 17.80
C VAL A 546 -10.37 -24.86 18.10
N SER A 547 -9.66 -25.29 17.06
CA SER A 547 -8.47 -26.13 17.20
C SER A 547 -7.17 -25.36 17.47
N GLY A 548 -7.15 -24.06 17.20
CA GLY A 548 -5.94 -23.24 17.25
C GLY A 548 -6.00 -22.08 16.25
N VAL A 549 -4.87 -21.42 16.08
CA VAL A 549 -4.67 -20.29 15.17
C VAL A 549 -3.96 -20.78 13.92
N ARG A 550 -4.51 -20.40 12.76
CA ARG A 550 -3.85 -20.57 11.45
C ARG A 550 -3.40 -19.20 10.98
N GLN A 551 -2.13 -19.07 10.64
CA GLN A 551 -1.52 -17.82 10.21
C GLN A 551 -0.99 -17.99 8.78
N VAL A 552 -1.33 -17.04 7.92
CA VAL A 552 -0.81 -16.93 6.57
C VAL A 552 -0.13 -15.59 6.40
N LYS A 553 1.11 -15.60 5.93
CA LYS A 553 1.82 -14.40 5.46
C LYS A 553 1.80 -14.41 3.94
N MET A 554 1.44 -13.29 3.32
CA MET A 554 1.38 -13.13 1.86
C MET A 554 1.99 -11.80 1.47
N HIS A 555 2.67 -11.74 0.33
CA HIS A 555 3.07 -10.48 -0.28
C HIS A 555 1.96 -10.03 -1.23
N LEU A 556 1.50 -8.79 -1.11
CA LEU A 556 0.48 -8.19 -1.95
C LEU A 556 1.11 -7.05 -2.75
N ASP A 557 1.14 -7.22 -4.06
CA ASP A 557 1.45 -6.12 -4.98
C ASP A 557 0.18 -5.28 -5.15
N PHE A 558 0.17 -4.07 -4.60
CA PHE A 558 -1.05 -3.27 -4.49
C PHE A 558 -1.56 -2.77 -5.86
N PRO A 559 -0.75 -2.34 -6.83
CA PRO A 559 -1.23 -2.02 -8.17
C PRO A 559 -1.98 -3.17 -8.86
N THR A 560 -1.43 -4.39 -8.82
CA THR A 560 -1.99 -5.54 -9.55
C THR A 560 -3.01 -6.33 -8.74
N GLY A 561 -3.03 -6.14 -7.41
CA GLY A 561 -3.80 -6.97 -6.48
C GLY A 561 -3.33 -8.44 -6.44
N VAL A 562 -2.14 -8.76 -6.95
CA VAL A 562 -1.63 -10.13 -6.97
C VAL A 562 -1.00 -10.48 -5.62
N ALA A 563 -1.38 -11.63 -5.08
CA ALA A 563 -0.82 -12.17 -3.85
C ALA A 563 0.24 -13.25 -4.16
N SER A 564 1.47 -13.07 -3.68
CA SER A 564 2.60 -13.99 -3.86
C SER A 564 3.23 -14.42 -2.53
N ASP A 565 4.25 -15.28 -2.61
CA ASP A 565 5.17 -15.62 -1.52
C ASP A 565 4.50 -16.05 -0.21
N GLN A 566 3.58 -17.00 -0.38
CA GLN A 566 2.77 -17.47 0.74
C GLN A 566 3.59 -18.31 1.73
N GLN A 567 3.56 -17.92 3.00
CA GLN A 567 4.06 -18.71 4.12
C GLN A 567 2.92 -19.07 5.07
N ARG A 568 2.93 -20.31 5.56
CA ARG A 568 1.84 -20.89 6.36
C ARG A 568 2.39 -21.38 7.68
N THR A 569 1.76 -20.96 8.77
CA THR A 569 2.08 -21.39 10.13
C THR A 569 0.79 -21.78 10.83
N ALA A 570 0.82 -22.83 11.64
CA ALA A 570 -0.31 -23.19 12.48
C ALA A 570 0.20 -23.53 13.87
N PHE A 571 -0.47 -22.98 14.89
CA PHE A 571 -0.13 -23.21 16.28
C PHE A 571 -1.40 -23.32 17.12
N ARG A 572 -1.31 -24.07 18.21
CA ARG A 572 -2.41 -24.21 19.16
C ARG A 572 -2.36 -23.05 20.16
N TYR A 573 -3.48 -22.77 20.83
CA TYR A 573 -3.55 -21.69 21.82
C TYR A 573 -2.60 -21.90 23.01
N ASP A 574 -2.33 -23.15 23.38
CA ASP A 574 -1.38 -23.52 24.43
C ASP A 574 0.10 -23.37 24.01
N ALA A 575 0.37 -23.13 22.73
CA ALA A 575 1.71 -22.87 22.22
C ALA A 575 2.08 -21.39 22.21
N ILE A 576 1.18 -20.48 22.57
CA ILE A 576 1.46 -19.05 22.72
C ILE A 576 2.11 -18.83 24.08
N ALA A 577 3.37 -18.39 24.10
CA ALA A 577 4.10 -18.12 25.34
C ALA A 577 3.85 -16.69 25.84
N SER A 578 3.87 -15.72 24.92
CA SER A 578 3.55 -14.33 25.21
C SER A 578 3.09 -13.59 23.95
N ALA A 579 2.29 -12.54 24.12
CA ALA A 579 2.01 -11.54 23.10
C ALA A 579 2.33 -10.17 23.68
N GLN A 580 3.06 -9.36 22.94
CA GLN A 580 3.48 -8.01 23.33
C GLN A 580 3.14 -7.06 22.20
N VAL A 581 2.49 -5.95 22.55
CA VAL A 581 2.31 -4.80 21.66
C VAL A 581 3.26 -3.71 22.19
N GLU A 582 4.31 -3.41 21.43
CA GLU A 582 5.25 -2.34 21.74
C GLU A 582 4.91 -1.13 20.86
N GLU A 583 4.48 -0.02 21.48
CA GLU A 583 4.30 1.24 20.78
C GLU A 583 5.61 2.02 20.84
N VAL A 584 6.24 2.31 19.70
CA VAL A 584 7.48 3.09 19.64
C VAL A 584 7.15 4.51 19.20
N GLY A 585 7.47 5.49 20.04
CA GLY A 585 7.15 6.90 19.80
C GLY A 585 8.35 7.85 19.77
N ILE A 586 8.17 9.05 19.17
CA ILE A 586 9.12 10.17 19.28
C ILE A 586 8.71 11.04 20.47
N ARG A 587 9.70 11.43 21.29
CA ARG A 587 9.54 12.50 22.28
C ARG A 587 10.05 13.82 21.70
N PHE A 588 9.27 14.88 21.88
CA PHE A 588 9.74 16.25 21.74
C PHE A 588 10.08 16.77 23.14
N ASP A 589 11.37 16.79 23.48
CA ASP A 589 11.86 17.46 24.69
C ASP A 589 12.76 18.61 24.23
N ASP A 590 12.48 19.83 24.70
CA ASP A 590 13.30 21.04 24.55
C ASP A 590 14.01 21.23 23.19
N GLY A 591 13.26 21.09 22.08
CA GLY A 591 13.77 21.37 20.73
C GLY A 591 14.67 20.30 20.11
N HIS A 592 14.86 19.15 20.76
CA HIS A 592 15.61 18.01 20.24
C HIS A 592 14.70 16.80 20.01
N ARG A 593 14.83 16.17 18.83
CA ARG A 593 14.13 14.93 18.49
C ARG A 593 14.89 13.74 19.09
N GLU A 594 14.32 13.07 20.07
CA GLU A 594 14.88 11.82 20.60
C GLU A 594 13.92 10.65 20.30
N VAL A 595 14.43 9.64 19.62
CA VAL A 595 13.72 8.38 19.36
C VAL A 595 13.79 7.55 20.64
N VAL A 596 12.67 7.34 21.30
CA VAL A 596 12.63 6.54 22.54
C VAL A 596 12.60 5.07 22.16
N LEU A 597 13.76 4.41 22.22
CA LEU A 597 13.86 2.96 22.20
C LEU A 597 13.60 2.43 23.63
N PRO A 598 12.81 1.36 23.83
CA PRO A 598 12.50 0.90 25.16
C PRO A 598 13.74 0.26 25.81
N ARG A 599 14.18 0.84 26.94
CA ARG A 599 15.09 0.19 27.89
C ARG A 599 14.29 -0.21 29.13
N THR A 600 14.66 -1.34 29.72
CA THR A 600 14.00 -1.97 30.87
C THR A 600 14.09 -1.11 32.14
N ASP A 601 12.93 -1.04 32.79
CA ASP A 601 12.67 -0.79 34.22
C ASP A 601 12.22 0.60 34.73
N GLU A 602 11.08 0.51 35.42
CA GLU A 602 10.52 1.32 36.53
C GLU A 602 9.94 2.74 36.32
N GLU A 603 9.99 3.36 35.15
CA GLU A 603 9.44 4.73 34.99
C GLU A 603 8.10 4.79 34.19
N LYS A 604 7.26 3.76 34.31
CA LYS A 604 6.12 3.48 33.41
C LYS A 604 4.92 4.44 33.47
N ASP A 605 4.72 5.22 34.53
CA ASP A 605 3.42 5.91 34.74
C ASP A 605 3.40 7.42 34.40
N ARG A 606 4.56 8.06 34.18
CA ARG A 606 4.61 9.46 33.70
C ARG A 606 4.91 9.60 32.21
N ILE A 607 5.47 8.56 31.59
CA ILE A 607 5.98 8.55 30.21
C ILE A 607 4.86 8.43 29.15
N ARG A 608 3.67 7.93 29.52
CA ARG A 608 2.57 7.67 28.57
C ARG A 608 1.84 8.91 28.05
N GLN A 609 2.02 10.08 28.65
CA GLN A 609 1.19 11.26 28.34
C GLN A 609 1.77 12.20 27.26
N SER A 610 3.02 12.00 26.82
CA SER A 610 3.71 12.92 25.91
C SER A 610 4.55 12.26 24.81
N ALA A 611 4.53 10.93 24.69
CA ALA A 611 5.18 10.20 23.60
C ALA A 611 4.19 9.93 22.46
N VAL A 612 4.57 10.29 21.23
CA VAL A 612 3.71 10.12 20.04
C VAL A 612 4.10 8.83 19.31
N PRO A 613 3.23 7.79 19.26
CA PRO A 613 3.58 6.52 18.63
C PRO A 613 3.78 6.69 17.11
N ILE A 614 4.95 6.25 16.61
CA ILE A 614 5.34 6.26 15.19
C ILE A 614 4.87 4.98 14.51
N TYR A 615 5.12 3.86 15.17
CA TYR A 615 4.77 2.52 14.74
C TYR A 615 4.43 1.66 15.96
N GLN A 616 3.53 0.71 15.77
CA GLN A 616 3.23 -0.35 16.71
C GLN A 616 3.93 -1.62 16.23
N GLU A 617 4.80 -2.19 17.05
CA GLU A 617 5.39 -3.49 16.81
C GLU A 617 4.63 -4.53 17.64
N PHE A 618 3.97 -5.48 16.98
CA PHE A 618 3.36 -6.62 17.62
C PHE A 618 4.33 -7.80 17.57
N ARG A 619 4.73 -8.32 18.73
CA ARG A 619 5.53 -9.53 18.87
C ARG A 619 4.72 -10.64 19.53
N LEU A 620 4.56 -11.74 18.81
CA LEU A 620 4.01 -12.98 19.34
C LEU A 620 5.14 -13.99 19.52
N GLU A 621 5.40 -14.41 20.75
CA GLU A 621 6.38 -15.45 21.04
C GLU A 621 5.67 -16.79 21.30
N LEU A 622 6.08 -17.81 20.55
CA LEU A 622 5.61 -19.18 20.73
C LEU A 622 6.54 -19.94 21.67
N VAL A 623 6.02 -20.97 22.34
CA VAL A 623 6.75 -21.81 23.32
C VAL A 623 8.00 -22.47 22.72
N ASN A 624 8.06 -22.62 21.40
CA ASN A 624 9.23 -23.13 20.66
C ASN A 624 10.30 -22.06 20.37
N ARG A 625 10.23 -20.87 21.00
CA ARG A 625 11.09 -19.69 20.76
C ARG A 625 11.00 -19.13 19.33
N HIS A 626 9.91 -19.43 18.62
CA HIS A 626 9.63 -18.76 17.36
C HIS A 626 8.92 -17.43 17.64
N THR A 627 9.47 -16.33 17.17
CA THR A 627 8.91 -14.99 17.34
C THR A 627 8.33 -14.51 16.01
N ILE A 628 7.07 -14.12 16.04
CA ILE A 628 6.39 -13.46 14.92
C ILE A 628 6.33 -11.97 15.27
N GLY A 629 7.13 -11.16 14.58
CA GLY A 629 7.10 -9.70 14.66
C GLY A 629 6.33 -9.12 13.49
N ILE A 630 5.42 -8.18 13.77
CA ILE A 630 4.64 -7.42 12.78
C ILE A 630 4.85 -5.95 13.11
N THR A 631 5.30 -5.16 12.15
CA THR A 631 5.40 -3.71 12.32
C THR A 631 4.22 -3.05 11.62
N VAL A 632 3.50 -2.20 12.33
CA VAL A 632 2.43 -1.39 11.76
C VAL A 632 2.77 0.07 11.92
N ASP A 633 2.88 0.77 10.78
CA ASP A 633 3.12 2.20 10.76
C ASP A 633 1.84 2.97 11.12
N THR A 634 1.89 3.77 12.19
CA THR A 634 0.76 4.58 12.69
C THR A 634 0.95 6.08 12.42
N PHE A 635 2.09 6.47 11.83
CA PHE A 635 2.54 7.86 11.82
C PHE A 635 1.55 8.84 11.17
N ASN A 636 1.07 9.79 11.99
CA ASN A 636 0.26 10.92 11.56
C ASN A 636 0.81 12.24 12.16
N ALA A 637 1.79 12.86 11.51
CA ALA A 637 2.46 14.07 12.02
C ALA A 637 1.57 15.34 12.01
N VAL A 638 0.59 15.42 11.11
CA VAL A 638 -0.30 16.60 11.00
C VAL A 638 -1.47 16.48 11.98
N LEU A 639 -1.93 15.26 12.27
CA LEU A 639 -2.91 15.01 13.32
C LEU A 639 -2.38 15.46 14.69
N LEU A 640 -1.07 15.58 14.90
CA LEU A 640 -0.50 16.10 16.14
C LEU A 640 -0.65 17.63 16.26
N GLU A 641 -0.44 18.39 15.18
CA GLU A 641 -0.75 19.84 15.16
C GLU A 641 -2.26 20.05 15.30
N GLN A 642 -3.07 19.24 14.61
CA GLN A 642 -4.53 19.33 14.68
C GLN A 642 -5.15 18.79 15.98
N LEU A 643 -4.58 17.80 16.68
CA LEU A 643 -5.08 17.33 17.98
C LEU A 643 -4.63 18.21 19.14
N LEU A 644 -3.53 18.96 18.97
CA LEU A 644 -3.16 20.03 19.90
C LEU A 644 -4.07 21.25 19.73
N GLU A 645 -4.68 21.46 18.55
CA GLU A 645 -5.61 22.57 18.28
C GLU A 645 -7.12 22.18 18.35
N GLU A 646 -7.52 20.94 18.08
CA GLU A 646 -8.92 20.50 18.05
C GLU A 646 -9.13 19.06 18.59
N GLN A 647 -9.92 18.94 19.66
CA GLN A 647 -10.20 17.69 20.39
C GLN A 647 -11.11 16.65 19.68
N GLN A 648 -11.36 16.69 18.36
CA GLN A 648 -12.44 15.89 17.75
C GLN A 648 -12.20 15.32 16.34
N ALA A 649 -11.02 14.80 16.03
CA ALA A 649 -10.87 13.90 14.87
C ALA A 649 -11.11 12.43 15.30
N PRO A 650 -12.14 11.74 14.79
CA PRO A 650 -12.32 10.31 15.06
C PRO A 650 -11.18 9.50 14.43
N PRO A 651 -10.73 8.40 15.07
CA PRO A 651 -9.73 7.51 14.49
C PRO A 651 -10.23 6.95 13.16
N SER A 652 -9.33 6.83 12.18
CA SER A 652 -9.63 6.21 10.89
C SER A 652 -10.17 4.78 11.08
N PRO A 653 -11.17 4.35 10.28
CA PRO A 653 -11.71 2.98 10.32
C PRO A 653 -10.62 1.91 10.12
N ASP A 654 -9.62 2.14 9.26
CA ASP A 654 -8.50 1.21 9.04
C ASP A 654 -7.64 1.01 10.29
N LEU A 655 -7.37 2.11 11.01
CA LEU A 655 -6.58 2.09 12.24
C LEU A 655 -7.37 1.44 13.38
N ALA A 656 -8.68 1.66 13.42
CA ALA A 656 -9.59 1.03 14.37
C ALA A 656 -9.67 -0.48 14.14
N ASP A 657 -9.75 -0.92 12.88
CA ASP A 657 -9.74 -2.34 12.50
C ASP A 657 -8.43 -3.01 12.90
N LEU A 658 -7.31 -2.32 12.72
CA LEU A 658 -5.99 -2.85 13.06
C LEU A 658 -5.76 -2.90 14.59
N THR A 659 -6.14 -1.85 15.32
CA THR A 659 -6.08 -1.83 16.79
C THR A 659 -7.01 -2.88 17.39
N GLY A 660 -8.20 -3.08 16.80
CA GLY A 660 -9.13 -4.13 17.16
C GLY A 660 -8.57 -5.53 16.91
N ALA A 661 -7.90 -5.73 15.77
CA ALA A 661 -7.23 -6.99 15.44
C ALA A 661 -6.07 -7.32 16.40
N LEU A 662 -5.24 -6.33 16.74
CA LEU A 662 -4.15 -6.50 17.71
C LEU A 662 -4.67 -6.78 19.13
N SER A 663 -5.66 -6.01 19.59
CA SER A 663 -6.32 -6.24 20.89
C SER A 663 -6.97 -7.62 20.96
N LEU A 664 -7.53 -8.09 19.86
CA LEU A 664 -8.10 -9.44 19.76
C LEU A 664 -7.02 -10.52 19.91
N LEU A 665 -5.86 -10.37 19.26
CA LEU A 665 -4.75 -11.31 19.38
C LEU A 665 -4.13 -11.29 20.79
N GLU A 666 -4.02 -10.12 21.41
CA GLU A 666 -3.56 -9.96 22.78
C GLU A 666 -4.51 -10.64 23.77
N THR A 667 -5.81 -10.41 23.64
CA THR A 667 -6.84 -11.05 24.48
C THR A 667 -6.78 -12.58 24.36
N VAL A 668 -6.64 -13.08 23.12
CA VAL A 668 -6.54 -14.52 22.85
C VAL A 668 -5.26 -15.11 23.43
N ALA A 669 -4.14 -14.39 23.39
CA ALA A 669 -2.89 -14.82 24.00
C ALA A 669 -2.97 -14.82 25.54
N ALA A 670 -3.65 -13.84 26.15
CA ALA A 670 -3.80 -13.71 27.60
C ALA A 670 -4.72 -14.79 28.19
N ASP A 671 -5.88 -15.02 27.57
CA ASP A 671 -6.93 -15.90 28.10
C ASP A 671 -6.83 -17.34 27.59
N GLY A 672 -6.12 -17.57 26.48
CA GLY A 672 -5.89 -18.88 25.87
C GLY A 672 -7.19 -19.67 25.67
N ARG A 673 -7.26 -20.89 26.21
CA ARG A 673 -8.41 -21.80 26.04
C ARG A 673 -9.69 -21.29 26.71
N LYS A 674 -9.59 -20.48 27.78
CA LYS A 674 -10.77 -19.96 28.51
C LYS A 674 -11.56 -18.95 27.68
N TRP A 675 -10.88 -18.21 26.81
CA TRP A 675 -11.53 -17.30 25.88
C TRP A 675 -12.49 -18.02 24.92
N LEU A 676 -12.12 -19.23 24.46
CA LEU A 676 -12.99 -20.06 23.63
C LEU A 676 -14.26 -20.47 24.35
N GLU A 677 -14.16 -20.89 25.61
CA GLU A 677 -15.32 -21.31 26.42
C GLU A 677 -16.30 -20.14 26.61
N GLN A 678 -15.79 -18.94 26.91
CA GLN A 678 -16.62 -17.74 27.05
C GLN A 678 -17.26 -17.30 25.73
N THR A 679 -16.52 -17.35 24.62
CA THR A 679 -17.04 -17.01 23.29
C THR A 679 -18.09 -18.01 22.83
N ARG A 680 -17.91 -19.29 23.18
CA ARG A 680 -18.86 -20.38 22.93
C ARG A 680 -20.18 -20.17 23.68
N ILE A 681 -20.11 -19.79 24.96
CA ILE A 681 -21.28 -19.43 25.77
C ILE A 681 -22.00 -18.20 25.19
N ARG A 682 -21.26 -17.16 24.78
CA ARG A 682 -21.85 -15.95 24.15
C ARG A 682 -22.56 -16.24 22.83
N ARG A 683 -22.09 -17.21 22.05
CA ARG A 683 -22.72 -17.66 20.79
C ARG A 683 -23.85 -18.68 20.99
N GLY A 684 -24.21 -19.01 22.23
CA GLY A 684 -25.32 -19.91 22.54
C GLY A 684 -24.98 -21.41 22.47
N TYR A 685 -23.72 -21.77 22.32
CA TYR A 685 -23.29 -23.17 22.38
C TYR A 685 -23.24 -23.63 23.84
N LYS A 686 -23.99 -24.68 24.18
CA LYS A 686 -23.95 -25.32 25.50
C LYS A 686 -22.57 -25.96 25.74
N PRO A 687 -22.00 -25.87 26.96
CA PRO A 687 -20.79 -26.61 27.29
C PRO A 687 -21.08 -28.12 27.26
N LEU A 688 -20.14 -28.88 26.69
CA LEU A 688 -20.11 -30.34 26.79
C LEU A 688 -19.73 -30.71 28.23
N ASP A 689 -20.66 -31.29 28.97
CA ASP A 689 -20.34 -32.01 30.21
C ASP A 689 -19.64 -33.33 29.80
N THR A 690 -18.32 -33.30 29.64
CA THR A 690 -17.51 -34.52 29.56
C THR A 690 -16.60 -34.61 30.77
N GLU A 691 -17.08 -35.30 31.81
CA GLU A 691 -16.25 -36.07 32.73
C GLU A 691 -17.00 -37.38 33.03
N PRO A 692 -16.58 -38.54 32.47
CA PRO A 692 -16.96 -39.81 33.04
C PRO A 692 -16.07 -40.06 34.26
N ASP A 693 -16.65 -39.91 35.45
CA ASP A 693 -16.11 -40.46 36.70
C ASP A 693 -15.89 -41.97 36.51
N PHE A 694 -14.63 -42.38 36.39
CA PHE A 694 -14.27 -43.79 36.57
C PHE A 694 -14.16 -44.06 38.07
N PRO A 695 -14.94 -44.99 38.65
CA PRO A 695 -14.73 -45.41 40.02
C PRO A 695 -13.42 -46.20 40.12
N ALA A 696 -12.52 -45.72 40.98
CA ALA A 696 -11.38 -46.49 41.43
C ALA A 696 -11.87 -47.71 42.23
N THR A 697 -11.69 -48.90 41.66
CA THR A 697 -11.70 -50.15 42.44
C THR A 697 -10.26 -50.58 42.75
N ALA A 698 -10.11 -51.07 43.97
CA ALA A 698 -8.91 -51.51 44.67
C ALA A 698 -8.01 -52.51 43.91
#